data_AF-A0A437UC69-F1
#
_entry.id   AF-A0A437UC69-F1
#
_cell.length_a   1.000
_cell.length_b   1.000
_cell.length_c   1.000
_cell.angle_alpha   90.00
_cell.angle_beta   90.00
_cell.angle_gamma   90.00
#
_symmetry.space_group_name_H-M   'P 1'
#
loop_
_entity.id
_entity.type
_entity.pdbx_description
1 polymer ?
#
loop_
_entity_poly.entity_id
_entity_poly.type
_entity_poly.pdbx_seq_one_letter_code
_entity_poly.pdbx_strand_id
1 'polypeptide(L)'
;MKKIIKLFLLLNLFITPLFSQNSAVKLEKTTTFFPEQEEINQDNIDWYFLTVPENWEQLSGKKIKIAVAILKNTSKNKNSNPVIYLEGGPGGSAIEGIWSFLKHPLREKSDIVLVDVRGTGNSLPKFCPDLGKKILEILAKNQNAVEDEKQKTLAAMACKQDLISRDIDLNAYNSKSIAKDLNALKLALKYKNWNVYGASYGTYVAQVYANDFPNDIESLILDSSIADIGNYYNGNSENYVSSLNKVFTACENDPNCNKQYPNLEKVYYETIEKLTKNPITVGVDKKIIPSGNFTYNAEDFKVAIQQGLYNKKLIQVIPLLINQFNKGDKNTLSSLVAAFSGALSLDYGQYYCVSCNEAIPNNSLEKFNSTAQKFEKLKGGLSFYKSDFLVCDKWNFGTTNKKGLNDLSNLATLKSPVLVFSGAFDPITPAKNGIVIADRFENSYLINAPISGHVPSFSKMGSQVVNEFIQNPSKKPDAKEFETNNKVRFINEVEINGGVSNFGNSLNEFNLLFFAPLFIAVVVMLVAIFSFSFGFFKMQEARDKLLKVFIVFTSIVGLFIIIQLVLALNNTAQDNFYILAFGLPNQYGYLFTLQWLFIGLVFVSIFYFLMKIKSISDASIMATILFSLVLVGVYFQYWGFLF
;
A
#
# COMPACT_ATOMS: atom_id res chain seq x y z
N MET A 1 -52.60 49.16 -45.53
CA MET A 1 -51.54 48.14 -45.78
C MET A 1 -50.16 48.44 -45.16
N LYS A 2 -49.88 49.61 -44.55
CA LYS A 2 -48.54 49.90 -43.94
C LYS A 2 -48.40 49.65 -42.43
N LYS A 3 -49.47 49.27 -41.71
CA LYS A 3 -49.43 48.97 -40.26
C LYS A 3 -49.42 47.48 -39.89
N ILE A 4 -49.73 46.58 -40.82
CA ILE A 4 -49.74 45.12 -40.57
C ILE A 4 -48.37 44.47 -40.88
N ILE A 5 -47.57 45.08 -41.78
CA ILE A 5 -46.23 44.58 -42.15
C ILE A 5 -45.18 44.87 -41.05
N LYS A 6 -45.36 45.93 -40.25
CA LYS A 6 -44.45 46.24 -39.13
C LYS A 6 -44.64 45.34 -37.90
N LEU A 7 -45.79 44.67 -37.76
CA LEU A 7 -46.05 43.76 -36.64
C LEU A 7 -45.51 42.34 -36.92
N PHE A 8 -45.39 41.95 -38.19
CA PHE A 8 -44.82 40.66 -38.59
C PHE A 8 -43.28 40.62 -38.64
N LEU A 9 -42.63 41.79 -38.78
CA LEU A 9 -41.17 41.92 -38.75
C LEU A 9 -40.58 42.08 -37.33
N LEU A 10 -41.41 42.37 -36.33
CA LEU A 10 -41.00 42.43 -34.91
C LEU A 10 -41.21 41.10 -34.17
N LEU A 11 -41.96 40.15 -34.74
CA LEU A 11 -42.19 38.83 -34.13
C LEU A 11 -41.16 37.75 -34.53
N ASN A 12 -40.25 38.04 -35.46
CA ASN A 12 -39.23 37.09 -35.94
C ASN A 12 -37.80 37.36 -35.43
N LEU A 13 -37.63 38.25 -34.43
CA LEU A 13 -36.32 38.58 -33.84
C LEU A 13 -36.11 38.04 -32.42
N PHE A 14 -37.00 37.19 -31.90
CA PHE A 14 -36.88 36.55 -30.59
C PHE A 14 -36.96 35.02 -30.64
N ILE A 15 -36.20 34.41 -31.55
CA ILE A 15 -35.78 33.02 -31.38
C ILE A 15 -34.26 33.00 -31.52
N THR A 16 -33.57 33.59 -30.55
CA THR A 16 -32.21 33.15 -30.25
C THR A 16 -32.35 31.79 -29.54
N PRO A 17 -31.63 30.74 -29.97
CA PRO A 17 -31.49 29.59 -29.10
C PRO A 17 -30.65 30.06 -27.92
N LEU A 18 -31.31 30.36 -26.79
CA LEU A 18 -30.70 30.33 -25.46
C LEU A 18 -30.37 28.86 -25.12
N PHE A 19 -29.50 28.25 -25.91
CA PHE A 19 -28.88 26.96 -25.64
C PHE A 19 -27.38 27.11 -25.89
N SER A 20 -26.75 27.88 -25.02
CA SER A 20 -25.39 27.60 -24.59
C SER A 20 -25.29 27.96 -23.11
N GLN A 21 -26.03 27.24 -22.26
CA GLN A 21 -25.48 26.94 -20.96
C GLN A 21 -24.29 26.03 -21.25
N ASN A 22 -23.12 26.63 -21.41
CA ASN A 22 -21.85 25.93 -21.41
C ASN A 22 -21.80 25.23 -20.04
N SER A 23 -22.22 23.96 -19.97
CA SER A 23 -22.41 23.30 -18.69
C SER A 23 -21.06 23.31 -17.99
N ALA A 24 -20.99 23.95 -16.81
CA ALA A 24 -19.76 24.08 -16.04
C ALA A 24 -19.11 22.72 -15.72
N VAL A 25 -19.89 21.66 -15.89
CA VAL A 25 -19.57 20.25 -15.70
C VAL A 25 -19.71 19.50 -17.03
N LYS A 26 -18.71 18.70 -17.40
CA LYS A 26 -18.76 17.82 -18.59
C LYS A 26 -18.12 16.47 -18.26
N LEU A 27 -18.80 15.36 -18.57
CA LEU A 27 -18.24 14.02 -18.43
C LEU A 27 -17.81 13.50 -19.80
N GLU A 28 -16.53 13.17 -19.95
CA GLU A 28 -15.92 12.74 -21.20
C GLU A 28 -15.30 11.36 -21.03
N LYS A 29 -15.61 10.43 -21.93
CA LYS A 29 -15.03 9.08 -21.90
C LYS A 29 -13.56 9.15 -22.33
N THR A 30 -12.70 8.37 -21.68
CA THR A 30 -11.31 8.13 -22.08
C THR A 30 -11.08 6.63 -22.31
N THR A 31 -9.93 6.25 -22.85
CA THR A 31 -9.62 4.85 -23.18
C THR A 31 -9.29 4.03 -21.94
N THR A 32 -8.30 4.46 -21.17
CA THR A 32 -7.83 3.81 -19.93
C THR A 32 -6.85 4.75 -19.22
N PHE A 33 -6.65 4.56 -17.92
CA PHE A 33 -5.52 5.15 -17.18
C PHE A 33 -4.32 4.19 -17.07
N PHE A 34 -4.47 2.94 -17.53
CA PHE A 34 -3.44 1.91 -17.52
C PHE A 34 -3.16 1.39 -18.94
N PRO A 35 -2.56 2.20 -19.84
CA PRO A 35 -2.37 1.82 -21.24
C PRO A 35 -1.56 0.54 -21.43
N GLU A 36 -0.71 0.19 -20.46
CA GLU A 36 0.20 -0.97 -20.50
C GLU A 36 -0.36 -2.21 -19.79
N GLN A 37 -1.55 -2.16 -19.17
CA GLN A 37 -2.09 -3.26 -18.37
C GLN A 37 -3.25 -3.97 -19.10
N GLU A 38 -2.93 -5.07 -19.80
CA GLU A 38 -3.92 -5.83 -20.59
C GLU A 38 -5.10 -6.36 -19.75
N GLU A 39 -4.85 -6.86 -18.54
CA GLU A 39 -5.91 -7.42 -17.68
C GLU A 39 -6.99 -6.38 -17.35
N ILE A 40 -6.57 -5.15 -17.00
CA ILE A 40 -7.48 -4.04 -16.73
C ILE A 40 -8.20 -3.61 -18.01
N ASN A 41 -7.49 -3.58 -19.14
CA ASN A 41 -8.03 -3.10 -20.42
C ASN A 41 -9.02 -4.08 -21.06
N GLN A 42 -9.00 -5.36 -20.67
CA GLN A 42 -9.97 -6.38 -21.10
C GLN A 42 -11.20 -6.48 -20.19
N ASP A 43 -11.14 -5.89 -18.99
CA ASP A 43 -12.24 -5.91 -18.04
C ASP A 43 -13.33 -4.87 -18.40
N ASN A 44 -14.56 -5.09 -17.93
CA ASN A 44 -15.70 -4.21 -18.13
C ASN A 44 -15.62 -2.98 -17.19
N ILE A 45 -14.79 -2.02 -17.60
CA ILE A 45 -14.51 -0.77 -16.88
C ILE A 45 -14.74 0.41 -17.82
N ASP A 46 -15.53 1.38 -17.37
CA ASP A 46 -15.69 2.65 -18.07
C ASP A 46 -14.76 3.72 -17.45
N TRP A 47 -13.99 4.39 -18.30
CA TRP A 47 -13.04 5.42 -17.88
C TRP A 47 -13.53 6.81 -18.30
N TYR A 48 -13.45 7.77 -17.39
CA TYR A 48 -13.90 9.13 -17.66
C TYR A 48 -12.96 10.19 -17.10
N PHE A 49 -13.01 11.36 -17.73
CA PHE A 49 -12.69 12.63 -17.08
C PHE A 49 -13.99 13.41 -16.83
N LEU A 50 -14.20 13.83 -15.58
CA LEU A 50 -15.19 14.83 -15.24
C LEU A 50 -14.51 16.21 -15.20
N THR A 51 -14.86 17.06 -16.15
CA THR A 51 -14.44 18.47 -16.15
C THR A 51 -15.33 19.27 -15.22
N VAL A 52 -14.76 20.02 -14.28
CA VAL A 52 -15.46 20.85 -13.27
C VAL A 52 -14.75 22.21 -13.10
N PRO A 53 -15.41 23.26 -12.55
CA PRO A 53 -14.68 24.45 -12.10
C PRO A 53 -13.59 24.10 -11.09
N GLU A 54 -12.42 24.71 -11.23
CA GLU A 54 -11.37 24.66 -10.21
C GLU A 54 -11.92 25.24 -8.92
N ASN A 55 -12.38 26.48 -8.95
CA ASN A 55 -13.01 27.14 -7.82
C ASN A 55 -14.53 27.15 -7.99
N TRP A 56 -15.23 26.43 -7.09
CA TRP A 56 -16.70 26.33 -7.10
C TRP A 56 -17.43 27.65 -6.79
N GLU A 57 -16.73 28.67 -6.29
CA GLU A 57 -17.26 30.04 -6.14
C GLU A 57 -17.07 30.88 -7.42
N GLN A 58 -16.33 30.34 -8.42
CA GLN A 58 -16.07 30.97 -9.71
C GLN A 58 -16.41 30.01 -10.86
N LEU A 59 -17.70 29.77 -11.09
CA LEU A 59 -18.20 28.74 -12.02
C LEU A 59 -17.75 28.90 -13.48
N SER A 60 -17.48 30.13 -13.92
CA SER A 60 -16.97 30.47 -15.26
C SER A 60 -15.43 30.52 -15.35
N GLY A 61 -14.74 30.28 -14.24
CA GLY A 61 -13.27 30.29 -14.15
C GLY A 61 -12.60 29.05 -14.75
N LYS A 62 -11.34 28.86 -14.38
CA LYS A 62 -10.50 27.74 -14.81
C LYS A 62 -11.19 26.39 -14.53
N LYS A 63 -10.97 25.44 -15.43
CA LYS A 63 -11.52 24.08 -15.33
C LYS A 63 -10.42 23.09 -15.03
N ILE A 64 -10.77 22.08 -14.23
CA ILE A 64 -9.91 20.93 -13.92
C ILE A 64 -10.59 19.65 -14.37
N LYS A 65 -9.84 18.55 -14.48
CA LYS A 65 -10.37 17.24 -14.86
C LYS A 65 -10.17 16.26 -13.72
N ILE A 66 -11.25 15.64 -13.28
CA ILE A 66 -11.28 14.60 -12.27
C ILE A 66 -11.29 13.25 -12.98
N ALA A 67 -10.31 12.40 -12.72
CA ALA A 67 -10.23 11.06 -13.26
C ALA A 67 -11.19 10.12 -12.51
N VAL A 68 -11.94 9.34 -13.28
CA VAL A 68 -12.97 8.43 -12.76
C VAL A 68 -12.87 7.09 -13.48
N ALA A 69 -12.87 6.00 -12.72
CA ALA A 69 -13.02 4.64 -13.22
C ALA A 69 -14.31 4.03 -12.66
N ILE A 70 -15.13 3.42 -13.52
CA ILE A 70 -16.36 2.75 -13.12
C ILE A 70 -16.23 1.27 -13.46
N LEU A 71 -15.97 0.47 -12.43
CA LEU A 71 -15.96 -0.99 -12.55
C LEU A 71 -17.42 -1.43 -12.60
N LYS A 72 -17.87 -1.86 -13.78
CA LYS A 72 -19.27 -2.25 -13.97
C LYS A 72 -19.56 -3.52 -13.20
N ASN A 73 -20.77 -3.60 -12.66
CA ASN A 73 -21.21 -4.78 -11.94
C ASN A 73 -21.25 -6.02 -12.84
N THR A 74 -20.94 -7.19 -12.27
CA THR A 74 -20.86 -8.44 -13.04
C THR A 74 -22.22 -9.10 -13.26
N SER A 75 -23.21 -8.84 -12.40
CA SER A 75 -24.60 -9.33 -12.58
C SER A 75 -25.37 -8.65 -13.72
N LYS A 76 -24.83 -7.57 -14.31
CA LYS A 76 -25.46 -6.72 -15.32
C LYS A 76 -26.79 -6.10 -14.87
N ASN A 77 -27.05 -6.08 -13.56
CA ASN A 77 -28.21 -5.42 -13.00
C ASN A 77 -28.02 -3.91 -13.11
N LYS A 78 -28.92 -3.22 -13.82
CA LYS A 78 -28.85 -1.77 -14.02
C LYS A 78 -29.53 -0.97 -12.89
N ASN A 79 -30.22 -1.64 -11.98
CA ASN A 79 -31.06 -1.01 -10.96
C ASN A 79 -30.41 -0.93 -9.57
N SER A 80 -29.17 -1.39 -9.42
CA SER A 80 -28.44 -1.29 -8.15
C SER A 80 -27.83 0.09 -7.97
N ASN A 81 -27.87 0.59 -6.74
CA ASN A 81 -27.17 1.82 -6.39
C ASN A 81 -25.65 1.58 -6.47
N PRO A 82 -24.89 2.46 -7.14
CA PRO A 82 -23.45 2.32 -7.24
C PRO A 82 -22.79 2.58 -5.88
N VAL A 83 -21.53 2.20 -5.75
CA VAL A 83 -20.68 2.53 -4.60
C VAL A 83 -19.60 3.48 -5.07
N ILE A 84 -19.53 4.69 -4.50
CA ILE A 84 -18.38 5.56 -4.69
C ILE A 84 -17.37 5.35 -3.56
N TYR A 85 -16.12 5.07 -3.93
CA TYR A 85 -15.03 4.90 -2.97
C TYR A 85 -14.16 6.16 -2.90
N LEU A 86 -13.89 6.61 -1.68
CA LEU A 86 -13.07 7.79 -1.37
C LEU A 86 -11.82 7.33 -0.63
N GLU A 87 -10.69 7.40 -1.33
CA GLU A 87 -9.38 7.04 -0.80
C GLU A 87 -8.87 8.08 0.23
N GLY A 88 -8.00 7.61 1.12
CA GLY A 88 -7.38 8.40 2.17
C GLY A 88 -6.10 9.13 1.76
N GLY A 89 -5.16 9.16 2.70
CA GLY A 89 -3.94 9.97 2.62
C GLY A 89 -4.02 11.17 3.58
N PRO A 90 -4.47 12.37 3.15
CA PRO A 90 -4.89 12.78 1.80
C PRO A 90 -3.81 12.60 0.72
N GLY A 91 -4.19 12.65 -0.55
CA GLY A 91 -3.25 12.47 -1.67
C GLY A 91 -3.13 11.01 -2.16
N GLY A 92 -3.95 10.08 -1.66
CA GLY A 92 -4.05 8.74 -2.22
C GLY A 92 -4.85 8.71 -3.52
N SER A 93 -4.52 7.79 -4.43
CA SER A 93 -5.27 7.54 -5.66
C SER A 93 -6.15 6.30 -5.50
N ALA A 94 -7.47 6.48 -5.66
CA ALA A 94 -8.41 5.36 -5.67
C ALA A 94 -8.23 4.50 -6.93
N ILE A 95 -7.86 5.11 -8.05
CA ILE A 95 -7.69 4.41 -9.33
C ILE A 95 -6.44 3.53 -9.33
N GLU A 96 -5.31 3.97 -8.75
CA GLU A 96 -4.13 3.10 -8.58
C GLU A 96 -4.44 1.89 -7.67
N GLY A 97 -5.42 2.02 -6.76
CA GLY A 97 -5.93 0.94 -5.90
C GLY A 97 -6.90 -0.04 -6.57
N ILE A 98 -7.15 0.06 -7.88
CA ILE A 98 -8.20 -0.68 -8.60
C ILE A 98 -8.18 -2.20 -8.41
N TRP A 99 -7.00 -2.79 -8.24
CA TRP A 99 -6.81 -4.23 -8.04
C TRP A 99 -7.57 -4.78 -6.83
N SER A 100 -7.73 -3.98 -5.77
CA SER A 100 -8.52 -4.34 -4.59
C SER A 100 -10.02 -4.45 -4.88
N PHE A 101 -10.49 -3.85 -5.98
CA PHE A 101 -11.90 -3.76 -6.34
C PHE A 101 -12.33 -4.70 -7.48
N LEU A 102 -11.39 -5.18 -8.32
CA LEU A 102 -11.73 -6.02 -9.48
C LEU A 102 -12.52 -7.28 -9.11
N LYS A 103 -12.15 -7.93 -7.99
CA LYS A 103 -12.78 -9.15 -7.46
C LYS A 103 -13.53 -8.89 -6.15
N HIS A 104 -13.80 -7.63 -5.82
CA HIS A 104 -14.47 -7.27 -4.58
C HIS A 104 -15.94 -7.71 -4.62
N PRO A 105 -16.50 -8.29 -3.54
CA PRO A 105 -17.88 -8.80 -3.54
C PRO A 105 -18.94 -7.74 -3.91
N LEU A 106 -18.71 -6.47 -3.56
CA LEU A 106 -19.57 -5.35 -3.99
C LEU A 106 -19.81 -5.31 -5.51
N ARG A 107 -18.79 -5.64 -6.31
CA ARG A 107 -18.85 -5.59 -7.77
C ARG A 107 -19.83 -6.61 -8.35
N GLU A 108 -20.25 -7.61 -7.57
CA GLU A 108 -21.26 -8.56 -8.03
C GLU A 108 -22.56 -7.85 -8.40
N LYS A 109 -22.98 -6.88 -7.58
CA LYS A 109 -24.26 -6.20 -7.76
C LYS A 109 -24.16 -4.70 -7.97
N SER A 110 -23.12 -4.01 -7.51
CA SER A 110 -23.00 -2.57 -7.65
C SER A 110 -21.86 -2.19 -8.58
N ASP A 111 -22.09 -1.16 -9.41
CA ASP A 111 -20.98 -0.47 -10.06
C ASP A 111 -20.10 0.15 -8.96
N ILE A 112 -18.78 0.01 -9.07
CA ILE A 112 -17.83 0.64 -8.15
C ILE A 112 -17.19 1.82 -8.88
N VAL A 113 -17.42 3.02 -8.34
CA VAL A 113 -16.89 4.29 -8.85
C VAL A 113 -15.64 4.64 -8.04
N LEU A 114 -14.48 4.55 -8.68
CA LEU A 114 -13.20 4.99 -8.15
C LEU A 114 -12.92 6.39 -8.68
N VAL A 115 -12.58 7.32 -7.79
CA VAL A 115 -12.33 8.72 -8.13
C VAL A 115 -11.00 9.15 -7.56
N ASP A 116 -10.11 9.61 -8.43
CA ASP A 116 -8.96 10.38 -7.98
C ASP A 116 -9.42 11.82 -7.76
N VAL A 117 -9.44 12.28 -6.51
CA VAL A 117 -9.91 13.64 -6.21
C VAL A 117 -9.00 14.71 -6.84
N ARG A 118 -9.46 15.95 -6.90
CA ARG A 118 -8.71 17.10 -7.44
C ARG A 118 -7.25 17.12 -6.94
N GLY A 119 -6.30 17.12 -7.88
CA GLY A 119 -4.86 17.14 -7.57
C GLY A 119 -4.23 15.80 -7.21
N THR A 120 -4.94 14.68 -7.31
CA THR A 120 -4.42 13.32 -7.00
C THR A 120 -4.46 12.39 -8.20
N GLY A 121 -3.66 11.33 -8.17
CA GLY A 121 -3.66 10.24 -9.12
C GLY A 121 -3.67 10.75 -10.54
N ASN A 122 -4.62 10.28 -11.34
CA ASN A 122 -4.80 10.60 -12.75
C ASN A 122 -5.55 11.91 -13.03
N SER A 123 -6.03 12.61 -11.98
CA SER A 123 -6.67 13.91 -12.13
C SER A 123 -5.69 15.00 -12.57
N LEU A 124 -6.22 16.00 -13.28
CA LEU A 124 -5.47 17.12 -13.83
C LEU A 124 -5.97 18.45 -13.27
N PRO A 125 -5.07 19.38 -12.91
CA PRO A 125 -3.62 19.30 -13.05
C PRO A 125 -2.94 18.39 -12.01
N LYS A 126 -1.82 17.76 -12.39
CA LYS A 126 -0.98 16.94 -11.49
C LYS A 126 -0.25 17.82 -10.47
N PHE A 127 -0.17 17.35 -9.23
CA PHE A 127 0.46 18.07 -8.12
C PHE A 127 1.79 17.43 -7.74
N CYS A 128 2.86 17.86 -8.42
CA CYS A 128 4.25 17.52 -8.05
C CYS A 128 4.49 16.01 -7.83
N PRO A 129 4.32 15.17 -8.88
CA PRO A 129 4.33 13.71 -8.75
C PRO A 129 5.63 13.14 -8.16
N ASP A 130 6.75 13.84 -8.31
CA ASP A 130 8.05 13.41 -7.77
C ASP A 130 8.28 13.79 -6.28
N LEU A 131 7.34 14.50 -5.63
CA LEU A 131 7.56 15.00 -4.28
C LEU A 131 7.69 13.88 -3.25
N GLY A 132 6.89 12.81 -3.36
CA GLY A 132 7.02 11.63 -2.49
C GLY A 132 8.39 10.96 -2.61
N LYS A 133 8.89 10.80 -3.85
CA LYS A 133 10.23 10.28 -4.12
C LYS A 133 11.32 11.17 -3.50
N LYS A 134 11.21 12.50 -3.64
CA LYS A 134 12.16 13.44 -3.01
C LYS A 134 12.13 13.35 -1.48
N ILE A 135 10.97 13.18 -0.86
CA ILE A 135 10.86 12.98 0.59
C ILE A 135 11.55 11.68 1.01
N LEU A 136 11.37 10.60 0.26
CA LEU A 136 12.05 9.34 0.52
C LEU A 136 13.58 9.45 0.37
N GLU A 137 14.06 10.19 -0.63
CA GLU A 137 15.48 10.49 -0.82
C GLU A 137 16.08 11.33 0.33
N ILE A 138 15.28 12.19 0.95
CA ILE A 138 15.68 12.96 2.14
C ILE A 138 15.87 11.99 3.32
N LEU A 139 14.86 11.14 3.61
CA LEU A 139 14.92 10.16 4.69
C LEU A 139 16.12 9.20 4.55
N ALA A 140 16.46 8.81 3.32
CA ALA A 140 17.56 7.88 3.05
C ALA A 140 18.97 8.36 3.50
N LYS A 141 19.16 9.68 3.71
CA LYS A 141 20.49 10.30 3.95
C LYS A 141 20.97 10.20 5.39
N ASN A 142 20.09 9.94 6.36
CA ASN A 142 20.41 9.99 7.80
C ASN A 142 21.19 11.27 8.20
N GLN A 143 20.71 12.41 7.72
CA GLN A 143 21.17 13.72 8.16
C GLN A 143 20.49 14.09 9.48
N ASN A 144 20.90 15.20 10.10
CA ASN A 144 20.25 15.62 11.34
C ASN A 144 18.79 16.06 11.07
N ALA A 145 17.92 15.92 12.08
CA ALA A 145 16.48 16.19 11.95
C ALA A 145 16.16 17.61 11.43
N VAL A 146 16.95 18.62 11.80
CA VAL A 146 16.74 20.01 11.34
C VAL A 146 16.98 20.13 9.84
N GLU A 147 18.00 19.44 9.31
CA GLU A 147 18.27 19.43 7.87
C GLU A 147 17.23 18.61 7.09
N ASP A 148 16.71 17.51 7.65
CA ASP A 148 15.56 16.78 7.08
C ASP A 148 14.31 17.66 6.98
N GLU A 149 13.94 18.29 8.10
CA GLU A 149 12.80 19.20 8.17
C GLU A 149 12.94 20.36 7.17
N LYS A 150 14.15 20.92 7.06
CA LYS A 150 14.46 21.99 6.11
C LYS A 150 14.37 21.52 4.66
N GLN A 151 14.96 20.37 4.30
CA GLN A 151 14.91 19.85 2.92
C GLN A 151 13.48 19.46 2.53
N LYS A 152 12.70 18.86 3.44
CA LYS A 152 11.28 18.55 3.24
C LYS A 152 10.48 19.84 3.01
N THR A 153 10.72 20.87 3.82
CA THR A 153 10.11 22.20 3.66
C THR A 153 10.47 22.83 2.32
N LEU A 154 11.74 22.81 1.92
CA LEU A 154 12.17 23.35 0.62
C LEU A 154 11.53 22.59 -0.55
N ALA A 155 11.44 21.26 -0.48
CA ALA A 155 10.81 20.45 -1.51
C ALA A 155 9.30 20.73 -1.62
N ALA A 156 8.60 20.84 -0.49
CA ALA A 156 7.18 21.22 -0.46
C ALA A 156 6.94 22.65 -0.97
N MET A 157 7.79 23.61 -0.60
CA MET A 157 7.68 24.99 -1.08
C MET A 157 8.00 25.13 -2.57
N ALA A 158 8.95 24.35 -3.09
CA ALA A 158 9.20 24.28 -4.53
C ALA A 158 7.96 23.75 -5.28
N CYS A 159 7.30 22.73 -4.73
CA CYS A 159 6.02 22.26 -5.25
C CYS A 159 4.94 23.35 -5.22
N LYS A 160 4.76 24.03 -4.08
CA LYS A 160 3.81 25.15 -3.97
C LYS A 160 4.08 26.24 -5.01
N GLN A 161 5.35 26.60 -5.21
CA GLN A 161 5.75 27.63 -6.16
C GLN A 161 5.48 27.22 -7.61
N ASP A 162 5.69 25.95 -7.97
CA ASP A 162 5.28 25.39 -9.26
C ASP A 162 3.76 25.45 -9.45
N LEU A 163 2.99 25.10 -8.43
CA LEU A 163 1.53 25.18 -8.53
C LEU A 163 1.05 26.62 -8.75
N ILE A 164 1.60 27.58 -8.01
CA ILE A 164 1.29 29.01 -8.17
C ILE A 164 1.72 29.53 -9.54
N SER A 165 2.89 29.14 -10.05
CA SER A 165 3.35 29.59 -11.38
C SER A 165 2.49 29.06 -12.52
N ARG A 166 1.81 27.92 -12.30
CA ARG A 166 0.79 27.35 -13.18
C ARG A 166 -0.62 27.92 -12.97
N ASP A 167 -0.74 29.00 -12.19
CA ASP A 167 -1.99 29.70 -11.90
C ASP A 167 -3.05 28.76 -11.28
N ILE A 168 -2.64 27.93 -10.33
CA ILE A 168 -3.53 27.00 -9.60
C ILE A 168 -4.02 27.66 -8.32
N ASP A 169 -5.34 27.72 -8.14
CA ASP A 169 -5.93 28.21 -6.89
C ASP A 169 -5.88 27.15 -5.79
N LEU A 170 -4.79 27.14 -5.02
CA LEU A 170 -4.58 26.19 -3.91
C LEU A 170 -5.70 26.19 -2.87
N ASN A 171 -6.44 27.29 -2.70
CA ASN A 171 -7.54 27.37 -1.73
C ASN A 171 -8.75 26.54 -2.17
N ALA A 172 -8.84 26.18 -3.45
CA ALA A 172 -9.90 25.35 -4.00
C ALA A 172 -9.64 23.84 -3.80
N TYR A 173 -8.48 23.42 -3.28
CA TYR A 173 -8.14 22.01 -3.10
C TYR A 173 -8.38 21.59 -1.64
N ASN A 174 -9.67 21.45 -1.29
CA ASN A 174 -10.15 21.15 0.07
C ASN A 174 -11.37 20.21 0.03
N SER A 175 -11.76 19.68 1.19
CA SER A 175 -12.85 18.71 1.34
C SER A 175 -14.22 19.20 0.83
N LYS A 176 -14.56 20.49 1.02
CA LYS A 176 -15.82 21.07 0.51
C LYS A 176 -15.86 21.11 -1.02
N SER A 177 -14.74 21.46 -1.63
CA SER A 177 -14.64 21.47 -3.09
C SER A 177 -14.67 20.04 -3.66
N ILE A 178 -14.07 19.06 -2.97
CA ILE A 178 -14.21 17.64 -3.33
C ILE A 178 -15.67 17.20 -3.22
N ALA A 179 -16.38 17.53 -2.14
CA ALA A 179 -17.80 17.18 -1.99
C ALA A 179 -18.68 17.72 -3.15
N LYS A 180 -18.41 18.95 -3.62
CA LYS A 180 -19.07 19.51 -4.81
C LYS A 180 -18.72 18.75 -6.09
N ASP A 181 -17.48 18.27 -6.24
CA ASP A 181 -17.09 17.39 -7.36
C ASP A 181 -17.86 16.08 -7.35
N LEU A 182 -18.04 15.46 -6.18
CA LEU A 182 -18.80 14.22 -6.03
C LEU A 182 -20.26 14.40 -6.42
N ASN A 183 -20.90 15.49 -5.98
CA ASN A 183 -22.27 15.82 -6.39
C ASN A 183 -22.37 16.02 -7.91
N ALA A 184 -21.44 16.79 -8.49
CA ALA A 184 -21.38 17.01 -9.93
C ALA A 184 -21.19 15.70 -10.72
N LEU A 185 -20.34 14.81 -10.23
CA LEU A 185 -20.12 13.48 -10.81
C LEU A 185 -21.39 12.65 -10.78
N LYS A 186 -22.06 12.57 -9.61
CA LYS A 186 -23.30 11.82 -9.44
C LYS A 186 -24.37 12.27 -10.43
N LEU A 187 -24.55 13.59 -10.57
CA LEU A 187 -25.51 14.18 -11.50
C LEU A 187 -25.13 13.90 -12.96
N ALA A 188 -23.85 14.02 -13.32
CA ALA A 188 -23.36 13.74 -14.68
C ALA A 188 -23.52 12.26 -15.08
N LEU A 189 -23.33 11.35 -14.12
CA LEU A 189 -23.58 9.91 -14.27
C LEU A 189 -25.08 9.54 -14.20
N LYS A 190 -25.94 10.50 -13.86
CA LYS A 190 -27.39 10.35 -13.72
C LYS A 190 -27.81 9.36 -12.63
N TYR A 191 -27.01 9.22 -11.59
CA TYR A 191 -27.40 8.46 -10.40
C TYR A 191 -28.28 9.34 -9.50
N LYS A 192 -29.35 8.76 -8.97
CA LYS A 192 -30.24 9.47 -8.03
C LYS A 192 -29.54 9.66 -6.68
N ASN A 193 -29.03 8.56 -6.15
CA ASN A 193 -28.26 8.43 -4.93
C ASN A 193 -27.21 7.32 -5.13
N TRP A 194 -26.29 7.19 -4.19
CA TRP A 194 -25.28 6.14 -4.20
C TRP A 194 -24.82 5.81 -2.78
N ASN A 195 -24.17 4.66 -2.65
CA ASN A 195 -23.50 4.28 -1.42
C ASN A 195 -22.14 4.98 -1.37
N VAL A 196 -21.83 5.67 -0.28
CA VAL A 196 -20.56 6.39 -0.13
C VAL A 196 -19.67 5.61 0.82
N TYR A 197 -18.50 5.22 0.36
CA TYR A 197 -17.54 4.44 1.13
C TYR A 197 -16.22 5.22 1.23
N GLY A 198 -15.93 5.77 2.41
CA GLY A 198 -14.67 6.44 2.70
C GLY A 198 -13.72 5.60 3.54
N ALA A 199 -12.42 5.72 3.27
CA ALA A 199 -11.35 5.13 4.06
C ALA A 199 -10.41 6.22 4.58
N SER A 200 -10.00 6.16 5.86
CA SER A 200 -9.04 7.11 6.44
C SER A 200 -9.46 8.58 6.26
N TYR A 201 -8.63 9.46 5.69
CA TYR A 201 -9.04 10.83 5.29
C TYR A 201 -10.30 10.87 4.41
N GLY A 202 -10.52 9.87 3.57
CA GLY A 202 -11.75 9.71 2.79
C GLY A 202 -13.01 9.62 3.67
N THR A 203 -12.91 9.18 4.93
CA THR A 203 -14.03 9.25 5.91
C THR A 203 -14.39 10.68 6.30
N TYR A 204 -13.42 11.59 6.35
CA TYR A 204 -13.70 13.01 6.60
C TYR A 204 -14.35 13.65 5.37
N VAL A 205 -13.86 13.34 4.17
CA VAL A 205 -14.50 13.79 2.91
C VAL A 205 -15.93 13.26 2.79
N ALA A 206 -16.15 11.97 3.12
CA ALA A 206 -17.47 11.36 3.11
C ALA A 206 -18.43 12.04 4.10
N GLN A 207 -17.95 12.40 5.31
CA GLN A 207 -18.69 13.19 6.27
C GLN A 207 -19.03 14.60 5.73
N VAL A 208 -18.09 15.31 5.11
CA VAL A 208 -18.35 16.62 4.49
C VAL A 208 -19.41 16.50 3.38
N TYR A 209 -19.32 15.46 2.54
CA TYR A 209 -20.28 15.21 1.47
C TYR A 209 -21.67 14.87 2.00
N ALA A 210 -21.78 13.98 2.99
CA ALA A 210 -23.06 13.62 3.60
C ALA A 210 -23.70 14.80 4.36
N ASN A 211 -22.89 15.72 4.90
CA ASN A 211 -23.40 16.95 5.51
C ASN A 211 -24.00 17.92 4.49
N ASP A 212 -23.34 18.08 3.33
CA ASP A 212 -23.74 19.08 2.32
C ASP A 212 -24.81 18.55 1.37
N PHE A 213 -24.81 17.24 1.12
CA PHE A 213 -25.72 16.56 0.19
C PHE A 213 -26.35 15.31 0.83
N PRO A 214 -27.06 15.42 1.97
CA PRO A 214 -27.58 14.26 2.69
C PRO A 214 -28.54 13.40 1.86
N ASN A 215 -29.26 14.01 0.90
CA ASN A 215 -30.19 13.31 0.02
C ASN A 215 -29.51 12.45 -1.07
N ASP A 216 -28.19 12.62 -1.28
CA ASP A 216 -27.43 11.81 -2.22
C ASP A 216 -27.00 10.46 -1.61
N ILE A 217 -27.09 10.31 -0.29
CA ILE A 217 -26.55 9.18 0.46
C ILE A 217 -27.60 8.08 0.58
N GLU A 218 -27.39 6.95 -0.08
CA GLU A 218 -28.19 5.74 0.16
C GLU A 218 -27.74 5.05 1.46
N SER A 219 -26.43 4.85 1.58
CA SER A 219 -25.76 4.36 2.79
C SER A 219 -24.35 4.93 2.87
N LEU A 220 -23.80 4.97 4.07
CA LEU A 220 -22.48 5.55 4.35
C LEU A 220 -21.59 4.51 5.03
N ILE A 221 -20.39 4.29 4.52
CA ILE A 221 -19.37 3.42 5.13
C ILE A 221 -18.17 4.29 5.48
N LEU A 222 -17.77 4.27 6.75
CA LEU A 222 -16.64 5.01 7.28
C LEU A 222 -15.63 4.03 7.86
N ASP A 223 -14.61 3.68 7.08
CA ASP A 223 -13.56 2.75 7.50
C ASP A 223 -12.34 3.50 8.05
N SER A 224 -12.03 3.24 9.32
CA SER A 224 -10.89 3.86 10.04
C SER A 224 -11.05 5.37 10.10
N SER A 225 -12.05 5.75 10.89
CA SER A 225 -12.66 7.07 10.79
C SER A 225 -11.87 8.19 11.47
N ILE A 226 -11.84 9.35 10.83
CA ILE A 226 -11.42 10.60 11.46
C ILE A 226 -12.62 11.21 12.18
N ALA A 227 -12.60 11.15 13.51
CA ALA A 227 -13.62 11.79 14.36
C ALA A 227 -13.46 13.32 14.39
N ASP A 228 -12.24 13.81 14.52
CA ASP A 228 -11.95 15.24 14.64
C ASP A 228 -10.67 15.59 13.88
N ILE A 229 -10.83 16.22 12.71
CA ILE A 229 -9.70 16.66 11.89
C ILE A 229 -8.88 17.77 12.60
N GLY A 230 -9.52 18.55 13.49
CA GLY A 230 -8.88 19.62 14.25
C GLY A 230 -7.96 19.11 15.35
N ASN A 231 -8.08 17.84 15.74
CA ASN A 231 -7.17 17.20 16.70
C ASN A 231 -6.34 16.06 16.08
N TYR A 232 -6.38 15.91 14.75
CA TYR A 232 -5.74 14.83 14.02
C TYR A 232 -4.25 14.70 14.31
N TYR A 233 -3.48 15.81 14.27
CA TYR A 233 -2.04 15.78 14.50
C TYR A 233 -1.67 15.69 15.98
N ASN A 234 -2.36 16.42 16.85
CA ASN A 234 -2.01 16.54 18.27
C ASN A 234 -1.90 15.19 19.01
N GLY A 235 -2.67 14.19 18.57
CA GLY A 235 -2.76 12.86 19.17
C GLY A 235 -1.84 11.79 18.55
N ASN A 236 -1.10 12.08 17.48
CA ASN A 236 -0.39 11.05 16.70
C ASN A 236 0.57 10.18 17.54
N SER A 237 1.33 10.80 18.45
CA SER A 237 2.24 10.05 19.34
C SER A 237 1.49 9.13 20.30
N GLU A 238 0.36 9.57 20.84
CA GLU A 238 -0.48 8.77 21.74
C GLU A 238 -1.17 7.63 20.99
N ASN A 239 -1.70 7.88 19.80
CA ASN A 239 -2.34 6.87 18.96
C ASN A 239 -1.35 5.75 18.59
N TYR A 240 -0.13 6.14 18.20
CA TYR A 240 0.95 5.19 17.90
C TYR A 240 1.33 4.32 19.10
N VAL A 241 1.60 4.92 20.26
CA VAL A 241 1.96 4.16 21.48
C VAL A 241 0.81 3.28 21.95
N SER A 242 -0.42 3.78 21.92
CA SER A 242 -1.61 3.01 22.31
C SER A 242 -1.77 1.76 21.44
N SER A 243 -1.54 1.87 20.14
CA SER A 243 -1.54 0.71 19.24
C SER A 243 -0.36 -0.23 19.52
N LEU A 244 0.85 0.29 19.64
CA LEU A 244 2.05 -0.52 19.86
C LEU A 244 2.03 -1.28 21.20
N ASN A 245 1.49 -0.67 22.26
CA ASN A 245 1.32 -1.32 23.57
C ASN A 245 0.42 -2.57 23.48
N LYS A 246 -0.56 -2.58 22.56
CA LYS A 246 -1.38 -3.77 22.31
C LYS A 246 -0.55 -4.90 21.70
N VAL A 247 0.44 -4.58 20.86
CA VAL A 247 1.36 -5.59 20.30
C VAL A 247 2.22 -6.18 21.41
N PHE A 248 2.79 -5.34 22.27
CA PHE A 248 3.60 -5.80 23.40
C PHE A 248 2.79 -6.71 24.33
N THR A 249 1.61 -6.27 24.74
CA THR A 249 0.71 -7.03 25.61
C THR A 249 0.28 -8.35 24.95
N ALA A 250 -0.06 -8.33 23.65
CA ALA A 250 -0.46 -9.54 22.95
C ALA A 250 0.71 -10.54 22.79
N CYS A 251 1.93 -10.07 22.57
CA CYS A 251 3.10 -10.94 22.45
C CYS A 251 3.50 -11.52 23.82
N GLU A 252 3.47 -10.73 24.89
CA GLU A 252 3.74 -11.18 26.25
C GLU A 252 2.78 -12.30 26.68
N ASN A 253 1.50 -12.16 26.32
CA ASN A 253 0.45 -13.15 26.60
C ASN A 253 0.43 -14.36 25.65
N ASP A 254 1.23 -14.36 24.58
CA ASP A 254 1.39 -15.53 23.71
C ASP A 254 2.68 -16.28 24.08
N PRO A 255 2.60 -17.53 24.58
CA PRO A 255 3.78 -18.28 25.02
C PRO A 255 4.86 -18.47 23.95
N ASN A 256 4.46 -18.64 22.68
CA ASN A 256 5.41 -18.81 21.58
C ASN A 256 6.06 -17.48 21.22
N CYS A 257 5.27 -16.39 21.18
CA CYS A 257 5.81 -15.06 20.95
C CYS A 257 6.76 -14.64 22.07
N ASN A 258 6.34 -14.74 23.33
CA ASN A 258 7.15 -14.33 24.49
C ASN A 258 8.42 -15.17 24.65
N LYS A 259 8.36 -16.48 24.35
CA LYS A 259 9.56 -17.34 24.35
C LYS A 259 10.58 -16.90 23.31
N GLN A 260 10.15 -16.52 22.11
CA GLN A 260 11.05 -16.12 21.03
C GLN A 260 11.47 -14.64 21.09
N TYR A 261 10.59 -13.78 21.58
CA TYR A 261 10.74 -12.33 21.67
C TYR A 261 10.49 -11.82 23.10
N PRO A 262 11.29 -12.27 24.08
CA PRO A 262 11.07 -11.89 25.48
C PRO A 262 11.29 -10.39 25.68
N ASN A 263 10.46 -9.77 26.52
CA ASN A 263 10.53 -8.34 26.85
C ASN A 263 10.49 -7.41 25.61
N LEU A 264 9.60 -7.70 24.66
CA LEU A 264 9.55 -7.01 23.36
C LEU A 264 9.50 -5.47 23.47
N GLU A 265 8.76 -4.92 24.43
CA GLU A 265 8.72 -3.46 24.68
C GLU A 265 10.11 -2.91 25.00
N LYS A 266 10.86 -3.58 25.87
CA LYS A 266 12.22 -3.19 26.23
C LYS A 266 13.12 -3.23 24.99
N VAL A 267 13.04 -4.28 24.19
CA VAL A 267 13.82 -4.42 22.94
C VAL A 267 13.50 -3.31 21.95
N TYR A 268 12.23 -2.91 21.82
CA TYR A 268 11.83 -1.79 20.98
C TYR A 268 12.50 -0.48 21.40
N TYR A 269 12.48 -0.13 22.69
CA TYR A 269 13.12 1.11 23.16
C TYR A 269 14.65 1.04 23.12
N GLU A 270 15.25 -0.13 23.40
CA GLU A 270 16.69 -0.35 23.19
C GLU A 270 17.09 -0.16 21.72
N THR A 271 16.23 -0.56 20.80
CA THR A 271 16.44 -0.38 19.35
C THR A 271 16.45 1.10 18.98
N ILE A 272 15.53 1.91 19.53
CA ILE A 272 15.55 3.37 19.36
C ILE A 272 16.89 3.95 19.84
N GLU A 273 17.35 3.56 21.03
CA GLU A 273 18.61 4.06 21.58
C GLU A 273 19.82 3.63 20.74
N LYS A 274 19.83 2.37 20.27
CA LYS A 274 20.88 1.85 19.38
C LYS A 274 20.93 2.62 18.08
N LEU A 275 19.80 2.79 17.39
CA LEU A 275 19.73 3.48 16.10
C LEU A 275 19.99 4.98 16.20
N THR A 276 19.73 5.58 17.36
CA THR A 276 20.11 6.97 17.62
C THR A 276 21.64 7.14 17.63
N LYS A 277 22.38 6.14 18.11
CA LYS A 277 23.85 6.17 18.20
C LYS A 277 24.52 5.60 16.95
N ASN A 278 23.97 4.51 16.43
CA ASN A 278 24.54 3.68 15.36
C ASN A 278 23.43 3.33 14.35
N PRO A 279 23.10 4.26 13.43
CA PRO A 279 22.13 4.01 12.38
C PRO A 279 22.64 2.95 11.39
N ILE A 280 21.72 2.25 10.73
CA ILE A 280 22.03 1.10 9.87
C ILE A 280 21.90 1.48 8.41
N THR A 281 23.00 1.48 7.66
CA THR A 281 22.96 1.61 6.20
C THR A 281 22.82 0.26 5.51
N VAL A 282 21.88 0.18 4.58
CA VAL A 282 21.59 -0.98 3.72
C VAL A 282 21.68 -0.60 2.24
N GLY A 283 22.05 -1.56 1.39
CA GLY A 283 22.01 -1.40 -0.06
C GLY A 283 20.58 -1.54 -0.58
N VAL A 284 20.22 -0.72 -1.57
CA VAL A 284 18.87 -0.67 -2.17
C VAL A 284 18.98 -0.50 -3.69
N ASP A 285 18.01 -0.99 -4.43
CA ASP A 285 17.94 -0.75 -5.87
C ASP A 285 17.96 0.76 -6.18
N LYS A 286 18.79 1.15 -7.16
CA LYS A 286 18.92 2.53 -7.63
C LYS A 286 17.65 3.09 -8.26
N LYS A 287 16.73 2.22 -8.70
CA LYS A 287 15.38 2.59 -9.14
C LYS A 287 14.56 3.18 -7.99
N ILE A 288 14.76 2.70 -6.76
CA ILE A 288 14.05 3.17 -5.56
C ILE A 288 14.76 4.41 -5.01
N ILE A 289 16.05 4.28 -4.68
CA ILE A 289 16.87 5.38 -4.15
C ILE A 289 18.09 5.57 -5.06
N PRO A 290 18.24 6.71 -5.76
CA PRO A 290 19.33 6.92 -6.71
C PRO A 290 20.76 6.70 -6.15
N SER A 291 20.97 6.94 -4.86
CA SER A 291 22.26 6.70 -4.19
C SER A 291 22.62 5.20 -4.08
N GLY A 292 21.64 4.31 -4.24
CA GLY A 292 21.78 2.88 -4.00
C GLY A 292 21.87 2.48 -2.52
N ASN A 293 21.66 3.42 -1.60
CA ASN A 293 21.76 3.20 -0.16
C ASN A 293 20.63 3.88 0.60
N PHE A 294 20.12 3.22 1.65
CA PHE A 294 19.20 3.79 2.62
C PHE A 294 19.77 3.62 4.03
N THR A 295 19.69 4.65 4.86
CA THR A 295 20.18 4.59 6.25
C THR A 295 19.04 4.70 7.23
N TYR A 296 18.73 3.59 7.90
CA TYR A 296 17.73 3.53 8.97
C TYR A 296 18.26 4.15 10.26
N ASN A 297 17.65 5.26 10.67
CA ASN A 297 17.83 5.83 12.01
C ASN A 297 16.63 5.51 12.92
N ALA A 298 16.63 6.10 14.11
CA ALA A 298 15.56 5.88 15.09
C ALA A 298 14.18 6.36 14.61
N GLU A 299 14.10 7.42 13.79
CA GLU A 299 12.84 7.90 13.21
C GLU A 299 12.36 6.95 12.11
N ASP A 300 13.24 6.47 11.23
CA ASP A 300 12.88 5.52 10.17
C ASP A 300 12.37 4.20 10.77
N PHE A 301 12.97 3.74 11.87
CA PHE A 301 12.48 2.60 12.62
C PHE A 301 11.08 2.83 13.19
N LYS A 302 10.83 3.99 13.81
CA LYS A 302 9.49 4.33 14.31
C LYS A 302 8.46 4.36 13.19
N VAL A 303 8.80 4.94 12.03
CA VAL A 303 7.93 4.95 10.83
C VAL A 303 7.70 3.54 10.31
N ALA A 304 8.74 2.69 10.22
CA ALA A 304 8.61 1.30 9.79
C ALA A 304 7.66 0.51 10.71
N ILE A 305 7.79 0.67 12.03
CA ILE A 305 6.87 0.04 13.00
C ILE A 305 5.46 0.62 12.88
N GLN A 306 5.33 1.94 12.69
CA GLN A 306 4.03 2.57 12.50
C GLN A 306 3.33 2.03 11.24
N GLN A 307 4.02 1.97 10.10
CA GLN A 307 3.50 1.36 8.87
C GLN A 307 3.21 -0.13 9.08
N GLY A 308 3.99 -0.82 9.90
CA GLY A 308 3.70 -2.18 10.34
C GLY A 308 2.33 -2.35 11.01
N LEU A 309 1.90 -1.35 11.79
CA LEU A 309 0.62 -1.35 12.48
C LEU A 309 -0.59 -1.10 11.56
N TYR A 310 -0.38 -0.69 10.29
CA TYR A 310 -1.48 -0.47 9.35
C TYR A 310 -2.12 -1.78 8.89
N ASN A 311 -1.33 -2.85 8.72
CA ASN A 311 -1.81 -4.08 8.09
C ASN A 311 -1.79 -5.28 9.05
N LYS A 312 -2.87 -6.07 9.08
CA LYS A 312 -2.97 -7.29 9.92
C LYS A 312 -1.77 -8.23 9.75
N LYS A 313 -1.35 -8.50 8.51
CA LYS A 313 -0.21 -9.40 8.24
C LYS A 313 1.12 -8.78 8.70
N LEU A 314 1.28 -7.46 8.61
CA LEU A 314 2.44 -6.76 9.17
C LEU A 314 2.46 -6.78 10.70
N ILE A 315 1.32 -6.59 11.36
CA ILE A 315 1.20 -6.69 12.83
C ILE A 315 1.75 -8.04 13.33
N GLN A 316 1.46 -9.13 12.62
CA GLN A 316 1.98 -10.46 12.95
C GLN A 316 3.51 -10.55 12.91
N VAL A 317 4.19 -9.77 12.07
CA VAL A 317 5.66 -9.77 11.95
C VAL A 317 6.34 -8.68 12.78
N ILE A 318 5.62 -7.79 13.47
CA ILE A 318 6.23 -6.71 14.28
C ILE A 318 7.26 -7.22 15.30
N PRO A 319 7.00 -8.30 16.08
CA PRO A 319 8.00 -8.82 17.00
C PRO A 319 9.31 -9.24 16.30
N LEU A 320 9.19 -9.91 15.14
CA LEU A 320 10.32 -10.26 14.29
C LEU A 320 11.05 -9.01 13.80
N LEU A 321 10.31 -8.03 13.25
CA LEU A 321 10.84 -6.79 12.71
C LEU A 321 11.64 -6.00 13.75
N ILE A 322 11.08 -5.81 14.95
CA ILE A 322 11.76 -5.15 16.08
C ILE A 322 13.08 -5.87 16.40
N ASN A 323 13.06 -7.20 16.46
CA ASN A 323 14.25 -7.98 16.77
C ASN A 323 15.32 -7.89 15.66
N GLN A 324 14.93 -7.83 14.39
CA GLN A 324 15.88 -7.69 13.28
C GLN A 324 16.54 -6.32 13.26
N PHE A 325 15.78 -5.25 13.51
CA PHE A 325 16.36 -3.93 13.74
C PHE A 325 17.32 -3.91 14.95
N ASN A 326 16.94 -4.55 16.06
CA ASN A 326 17.77 -4.62 17.27
C ASN A 326 19.09 -5.38 17.05
N LYS A 327 19.08 -6.41 16.19
CA LYS A 327 20.25 -7.21 15.80
C LYS A 327 21.13 -6.51 14.75
N GLY A 328 20.55 -5.61 13.95
CA GLY A 328 21.25 -4.91 12.89
C GLY A 328 21.50 -5.76 11.63
N ASP A 329 20.61 -6.72 11.34
CA ASP A 329 20.74 -7.60 10.17
C ASP A 329 20.45 -6.84 8.86
N LYS A 330 21.52 -6.40 8.19
CA LYS A 330 21.43 -5.60 6.97
C LYS A 330 20.77 -6.33 5.80
N ASN A 331 20.86 -7.65 5.74
CA ASN A 331 20.36 -8.44 4.61
C ASN A 331 18.84 -8.51 4.61
N THR A 332 18.22 -8.58 5.79
CA THR A 332 16.76 -8.54 5.93
C THR A 332 16.22 -7.12 5.79
N LEU A 333 16.94 -6.13 6.33
CA LEU A 333 16.50 -4.73 6.34
C LEU A 333 16.53 -4.07 4.96
N SER A 334 17.45 -4.46 4.06
CA SER A 334 17.49 -3.94 2.68
C SER A 334 16.18 -4.17 1.92
N SER A 335 15.60 -5.36 2.08
CA SER A 335 14.36 -5.78 1.39
C SER A 335 13.14 -5.00 1.86
N LEU A 336 13.17 -4.48 3.10
CA LEU A 336 12.06 -3.73 3.67
C LEU A 336 11.94 -2.30 3.13
N VAL A 337 13.02 -1.72 2.59
CA VAL A 337 13.00 -0.35 2.04
C VAL A 337 11.97 -0.24 0.92
N ALA A 338 11.93 -1.23 0.02
CA ALA A 338 10.97 -1.27 -1.09
C ALA A 338 9.51 -1.34 -0.59
N ALA A 339 9.25 -2.19 0.39
CA ALA A 339 7.91 -2.36 0.97
C ALA A 339 7.41 -1.07 1.64
N PHE A 340 8.27 -0.40 2.43
CA PHE A 340 7.89 0.85 3.10
C PHE A 340 7.83 2.05 2.16
N SER A 341 8.65 2.10 1.11
CA SER A 341 8.59 3.12 0.05
C SER A 341 7.19 3.19 -0.56
N GLY A 342 6.63 2.03 -0.95
CA GLY A 342 5.27 1.96 -1.49
C GLY A 342 4.21 2.42 -0.48
N ALA A 343 4.35 2.07 0.80
CA ALA A 343 3.43 2.46 1.85
C ALA A 343 3.40 3.98 2.15
N LEU A 344 4.46 4.70 1.79
CA LEU A 344 4.57 6.16 1.97
C LEU A 344 4.26 6.96 0.69
N SER A 345 3.87 6.28 -0.39
CA SER A 345 3.58 6.90 -1.68
C SER A 345 2.24 7.64 -1.65
N LEU A 346 2.29 8.97 -1.82
CA LEU A 346 1.14 9.88 -1.86
C LEU A 346 1.44 11.04 -2.82
N ASP A 347 0.39 11.68 -3.34
CA ASP A 347 0.48 12.98 -3.99
C ASP A 347 0.65 14.09 -2.94
N TYR A 348 1.89 14.29 -2.49
CA TYR A 348 2.18 15.21 -1.39
C TYR A 348 1.82 16.67 -1.68
N GLY A 349 1.75 17.08 -2.95
CA GLY A 349 1.28 18.42 -3.29
C GLY A 349 -0.18 18.62 -2.88
N GLN A 350 -1.04 17.62 -3.12
CA GLN A 350 -2.43 17.66 -2.63
C GLN A 350 -2.44 17.51 -1.12
N TYR A 351 -1.67 16.56 -0.57
CA TYR A 351 -1.57 16.33 0.87
C TYR A 351 -1.37 17.62 1.65
N TYR A 352 -0.47 18.51 1.20
CA TYR A 352 -0.23 19.80 1.84
C TYR A 352 -1.34 20.83 1.57
N CYS A 353 -2.01 20.82 0.42
CA CYS A 353 -3.20 21.64 0.21
C CYS A 353 -4.29 21.33 1.26
N VAL A 354 -4.49 20.06 1.62
CA VAL A 354 -5.46 19.70 2.65
C VAL A 354 -4.90 19.90 4.05
N SER A 355 -3.76 19.27 4.34
CA SER A 355 -3.19 19.25 5.70
C SER A 355 -2.90 20.66 6.21
N CYS A 356 -2.38 21.54 5.36
CA CYS A 356 -2.06 22.91 5.76
C CYS A 356 -3.29 23.82 5.84
N ASN A 357 -4.41 23.50 5.17
CA ASN A 357 -5.59 24.38 5.18
C ASN A 357 -6.73 23.88 6.09
N GLU A 358 -6.87 22.57 6.31
CA GLU A 358 -8.01 21.99 7.04
C GLU A 358 -7.59 21.40 8.40
N ALA A 359 -6.43 20.75 8.48
CA ALA A 359 -6.00 20.04 9.69
C ALA A 359 -5.09 20.90 10.58
N ILE A 360 -3.87 21.20 10.12
CA ILE A 360 -2.83 21.85 10.93
C ILE A 360 -3.24 23.21 11.52
N PRO A 361 -4.02 24.09 10.84
CA PRO A 361 -4.44 25.36 11.44
C PRO A 361 -5.20 25.23 12.77
N ASN A 362 -5.80 24.07 13.04
CA ASN A 362 -6.54 23.76 14.26
C ASN A 362 -5.74 22.87 15.23
N ASN A 363 -4.54 22.45 14.85
CA ASN A 363 -3.58 21.73 15.69
C ASN A 363 -2.44 22.67 16.11
N SER A 364 -1.60 22.27 17.06
CA SER A 364 -0.40 23.04 17.41
C SER A 364 0.82 22.17 17.68
N LEU A 365 1.99 22.66 17.29
CA LEU A 365 3.26 21.98 17.56
C LEU A 365 3.50 21.86 19.07
N GLU A 366 3.06 22.85 19.86
CA GLU A 366 3.10 22.79 21.32
C GLU A 366 2.30 21.61 21.87
N LYS A 367 1.05 21.44 21.43
CA LYS A 367 0.20 20.34 21.90
C LYS A 367 0.73 18.99 21.43
N PHE A 368 1.17 18.88 20.18
CA PHE A 368 1.87 17.69 19.67
C PHE A 368 3.07 17.31 20.55
N ASN A 369 3.95 18.28 20.86
CA ASN A 369 5.12 18.05 21.69
C ASN A 369 4.74 17.67 23.12
N SER A 370 3.72 18.31 23.71
CA SER A 370 3.23 17.97 25.05
C SER A 370 2.68 16.54 25.12
N THR A 371 1.99 16.08 24.08
CA THR A 371 1.52 14.69 23.99
C THR A 371 2.72 13.73 23.86
N ALA A 372 3.70 14.06 23.03
CA ALA A 372 4.90 13.25 22.84
C ALA A 372 5.76 13.15 24.12
N GLN A 373 5.82 14.20 24.94
CA GLN A 373 6.55 14.22 26.21
C GLN A 373 6.03 13.21 27.24
N LYS A 374 4.75 12.81 27.16
CA LYS A 374 4.19 11.73 28.01
C LYS A 374 4.88 10.38 27.75
N PHE A 375 5.59 10.24 26.63
CA PHE A 375 6.26 9.03 26.19
C PHE A 375 7.75 9.29 26.01
N GLU A 376 8.46 9.64 27.09
CA GLU A 376 9.87 10.07 27.07
C GLU A 376 10.80 9.10 26.30
N LYS A 377 10.54 7.80 26.38
CA LYS A 377 11.31 6.76 25.68
C LYS A 377 11.19 6.81 24.15
N LEU A 378 10.18 7.49 23.60
CA LEU A 378 10.06 7.76 22.15
C LEU A 378 10.97 8.88 21.63
N LYS A 379 11.62 9.64 22.52
CA LYS A 379 12.57 10.70 22.17
C LYS A 379 12.00 11.74 21.19
N GLY A 380 10.80 12.26 21.47
CA GLY A 380 10.21 13.38 20.69
C GLY A 380 9.06 13.01 19.76
N GLY A 381 8.46 11.83 19.92
CA GLY A 381 7.27 11.42 19.16
C GLY A 381 7.61 10.89 17.77
N LEU A 382 6.81 11.24 16.76
CA LEU A 382 7.01 10.83 15.37
C LEU A 382 7.40 12.03 14.49
N SER A 383 8.68 12.10 14.09
CA SER A 383 9.20 13.26 13.34
C SER A 383 8.56 13.45 11.96
N PHE A 384 8.10 12.34 11.35
CA PHE A 384 7.39 12.38 10.07
C PHE A 384 6.20 13.35 10.08
N TYR A 385 5.34 13.31 11.10
CA TYR A 385 4.22 14.24 11.24
C TYR A 385 4.62 15.58 11.84
N LYS A 386 5.62 15.59 12.73
CA LYS A 386 6.10 16.83 13.35
C LYS A 386 6.59 17.83 12.29
N SER A 387 7.28 17.32 11.27
CA SER A 387 7.81 18.14 10.18
C SER A 387 6.71 18.84 9.35
N ASP A 388 5.48 18.31 9.32
CA ASP A 388 4.38 18.95 8.58
C ASP A 388 3.96 20.30 9.19
N PHE A 389 4.14 20.50 10.50
CA PHE A 389 3.91 21.81 11.12
C PHE A 389 4.83 22.89 10.52
N LEU A 390 6.10 22.57 10.26
CA LEU A 390 7.07 23.49 9.67
C LEU A 390 6.77 23.73 8.19
N VAL A 391 6.42 22.68 7.45
CA VAL A 391 5.98 22.80 6.06
C VAL A 391 4.78 23.73 5.99
N CYS A 392 3.77 23.52 6.83
CA CYS A 392 2.52 24.28 6.78
C CYS A 392 2.64 25.72 7.29
N ASP A 393 3.57 26.01 8.21
CA ASP A 393 3.92 27.40 8.57
C ASP A 393 4.40 28.18 7.34
N LYS A 394 5.28 27.58 6.52
CA LYS A 394 5.74 28.19 5.26
C LYS A 394 4.70 28.14 4.15
N TRP A 395 3.92 27.06 4.08
CA TRP A 395 2.84 26.92 3.12
C TRP A 395 1.75 27.98 3.32
N ASN A 396 1.48 28.40 4.55
CA ASN A 396 0.46 29.42 4.83
C ASN A 396 1.04 30.81 5.05
N PHE A 397 2.35 31.00 4.91
CA PHE A 397 2.98 32.30 5.09
C PHE A 397 2.36 33.35 4.16
N GLY A 398 1.94 34.48 4.74
CA GLY A 398 1.28 35.58 4.01
C GLY A 398 -0.19 35.32 3.62
N THR A 399 -0.77 34.18 4.00
CA THR A 399 -2.20 33.93 3.78
C THR A 399 -3.05 34.58 4.89
N THR A 400 -4.08 35.33 4.51
CA THR A 400 -5.00 35.99 5.45
C THR A 400 -6.26 35.16 5.73
N ASN A 401 -6.54 34.16 4.89
CA ASN A 401 -7.71 33.29 5.00
C ASN A 401 -7.36 31.98 5.71
N LYS A 402 -7.31 32.00 7.05
CA LYS A 402 -7.40 30.75 7.81
C LYS A 402 -8.84 30.25 7.70
N LYS A 403 -9.09 29.23 6.89
CA LYS A 403 -10.40 28.57 6.85
C LYS A 403 -10.63 27.89 8.21
N GLY A 404 -11.79 28.14 8.82
CA GLY A 404 -12.23 27.40 10.00
C GLY A 404 -12.52 25.94 9.68
N LEU A 405 -12.78 25.13 10.71
CA LEU A 405 -13.27 23.77 10.53
C LEU A 405 -14.57 23.77 9.71
N ASN A 406 -14.77 22.72 8.92
CA ASN A 406 -16.04 22.52 8.22
C ASN A 406 -17.15 22.29 9.25
N ASP A 407 -18.26 23.01 9.10
CA ASP A 407 -19.47 22.72 9.87
C ASP A 407 -20.07 21.39 9.39
N LEU A 408 -20.18 20.45 10.32
CA LEU A 408 -20.72 19.10 10.12
C LEU A 408 -22.01 18.85 10.92
N SER A 409 -22.67 19.92 11.39
CA SER A 409 -23.85 19.83 12.25
C SER A 409 -25.04 19.12 11.59
N ASN A 410 -25.16 19.14 10.25
CA ASN A 410 -26.26 18.47 9.55
C ASN A 410 -26.12 16.93 9.55
N LEU A 411 -24.96 16.37 9.90
CA LEU A 411 -24.78 14.91 9.96
C LEU A 411 -25.74 14.24 10.96
N ALA A 412 -26.10 14.93 12.04
CA ALA A 412 -27.07 14.44 13.02
C ALA A 412 -28.48 14.24 12.41
N THR A 413 -28.76 14.85 11.26
CA THR A 413 -30.04 14.73 10.55
C THR A 413 -30.05 13.61 9.50
N LEU A 414 -28.89 13.02 9.20
CA LEU A 414 -28.77 11.96 8.19
C LEU A 414 -29.55 10.72 8.63
N LYS A 415 -30.53 10.31 7.83
CA LYS A 415 -31.38 9.13 8.08
C LYS A 415 -30.84 7.85 7.44
N SER A 416 -29.92 7.98 6.49
CA SER A 416 -29.29 6.87 5.79
C SER A 416 -28.48 6.00 6.76
N PRO A 417 -28.54 4.66 6.63
CA PRO A 417 -27.76 3.78 7.50
C PRO A 417 -26.25 4.01 7.35
N VAL A 418 -25.52 3.91 8.46
CA VAL A 418 -24.08 4.11 8.54
C VAL A 418 -23.36 2.87 9.07
N LEU A 419 -22.32 2.43 8.38
CA LEU A 419 -21.42 1.38 8.84
C LEU A 419 -20.07 2.00 9.21
N VAL A 420 -19.59 1.74 10.42
CA VAL A 420 -18.32 2.27 10.93
C VAL A 420 -17.40 1.10 11.23
N PHE A 421 -16.20 1.11 10.64
CA PHE A 421 -15.16 0.13 10.96
C PHE A 421 -14.08 0.75 11.83
N SER A 422 -13.53 -0.06 12.74
CA SER A 422 -12.42 0.35 13.60
C SER A 422 -11.45 -0.79 13.86
N GLY A 423 -10.19 -0.58 13.48
CA GLY A 423 -9.10 -1.48 13.83
C GLY A 423 -8.62 -1.26 15.26
N ALA A 424 -8.51 -2.34 16.04
CA ALA A 424 -7.96 -2.24 17.39
C ALA A 424 -6.47 -1.82 17.39
N PHE A 425 -5.72 -2.16 16.36
CA PHE A 425 -4.30 -1.82 16.20
C PHE A 425 -4.07 -0.61 15.28
N ASP A 426 -5.11 0.15 14.92
CA ASP A 426 -4.93 1.33 14.08
C ASP A 426 -4.09 2.42 14.79
N PRO A 427 -2.91 2.80 14.25
CA PRO A 427 -2.01 3.77 14.88
C PRO A 427 -2.36 5.23 14.53
N ILE A 428 -3.32 5.48 13.64
CA ILE A 428 -3.69 6.82 13.16
C ILE A 428 -5.09 7.21 13.62
N THR A 429 -6.07 6.35 13.31
CA THR A 429 -7.49 6.51 13.61
C THR A 429 -7.89 5.46 14.64
N PRO A 430 -7.51 5.64 15.91
CA PRO A 430 -7.70 4.62 16.94
C PRO A 430 -9.17 4.26 17.10
N ALA A 431 -9.46 3.03 17.54
CA ALA A 431 -10.83 2.51 17.66
C ALA A 431 -11.82 3.41 18.44
N LYS A 432 -11.34 4.26 19.36
CA LYS A 432 -12.16 5.28 20.03
C LYS A 432 -12.86 6.23 19.05
N ASN A 433 -12.23 6.51 17.90
CA ASN A 433 -12.83 7.35 16.86
C ASN A 433 -14.08 6.69 16.28
N GLY A 434 -14.10 5.36 16.12
CA GLY A 434 -15.27 4.65 15.63
C GLY A 434 -16.46 4.79 16.56
N ILE A 435 -16.24 4.73 17.88
CA ILE A 435 -17.29 4.97 18.88
C ILE A 435 -17.84 6.38 18.73
N VAL A 436 -16.96 7.39 18.74
CA VAL A 436 -17.35 8.81 18.60
C VAL A 436 -18.11 9.07 17.30
N ILE A 437 -17.71 8.42 16.20
CA ILE A 437 -18.35 8.56 14.90
C ILE A 437 -19.71 7.85 14.87
N ALA A 438 -19.80 6.62 15.36
CA ALA A 438 -21.06 5.88 15.40
C ALA A 438 -22.13 6.63 16.21
N ASP A 439 -21.74 7.24 17.33
CA ASP A 439 -22.62 8.04 18.20
C ASP A 439 -23.17 9.32 17.54
N ARG A 440 -22.60 9.77 16.40
CA ARG A 440 -23.11 10.93 15.65
C ARG A 440 -24.37 10.63 14.86
N PHE A 441 -24.66 9.37 14.60
CA PHE A 441 -25.71 8.94 13.69
C PHE A 441 -26.75 8.10 14.43
N GLU A 442 -28.03 8.39 14.17
CA GLU A 442 -29.15 7.64 14.77
C GLU A 442 -29.18 6.18 14.31
N ASN A 443 -28.77 5.92 13.06
CA ASN A 443 -28.79 4.61 12.43
C ASN A 443 -27.38 4.18 12.03
N SER A 444 -26.58 3.76 13.02
CA SER A 444 -25.20 3.30 12.80
C SER A 444 -24.93 1.90 13.32
N TYR A 445 -24.01 1.20 12.64
CA TYR A 445 -23.44 -0.06 13.06
C TYR A 445 -21.93 0.09 13.21
N LEU A 446 -21.43 -0.01 14.44
CA LEU A 446 -19.99 -0.12 14.69
C LEU A 446 -19.55 -1.58 14.60
N ILE A 447 -18.53 -1.82 13.77
CA ILE A 447 -17.81 -3.09 13.63
C ILE A 447 -16.39 -2.92 14.17
N ASN A 448 -16.07 -3.66 15.22
CA ASN A 448 -14.76 -3.61 15.85
C ASN A 448 -13.88 -4.75 15.35
N ALA A 449 -12.74 -4.43 14.74
CA ALA A 449 -11.80 -5.42 14.20
C ALA A 449 -10.64 -5.64 15.20
N PRO A 450 -10.73 -6.61 16.13
CA PRO A 450 -9.83 -6.74 17.27
C PRO A 450 -8.37 -7.07 16.91
N ILE A 451 -8.12 -7.61 15.72
CA ILE A 451 -6.78 -8.03 15.25
C ILE A 451 -6.34 -7.32 13.99
N SER A 452 -7.02 -6.23 13.63
CA SER A 452 -6.73 -5.47 12.42
C SER A 452 -6.16 -4.10 12.76
N GLY A 453 -5.32 -3.61 11.86
CA GLY A 453 -4.80 -2.24 11.86
C GLY A 453 -5.75 -1.28 11.15
N HIS A 454 -5.17 -0.39 10.36
CA HIS A 454 -5.89 0.58 9.54
C HIS A 454 -6.68 -0.10 8.40
N VAL A 455 -7.82 0.47 8.06
CA VAL A 455 -8.76 0.05 7.00
C VAL A 455 -9.13 -1.45 7.01
N PRO A 456 -9.63 -2.00 8.13
CA PRO A 456 -9.89 -3.42 8.29
C PRO A 456 -10.93 -4.00 7.32
N SER A 457 -11.75 -3.16 6.67
CA SER A 457 -12.72 -3.64 5.67
C SER A 457 -12.06 -4.15 4.37
N PHE A 458 -10.80 -3.81 4.11
CA PHE A 458 -10.02 -4.33 2.96
C PHE A 458 -9.57 -5.78 3.13
N SER A 459 -9.86 -6.40 4.27
CA SER A 459 -9.68 -7.84 4.44
C SER A 459 -10.78 -8.64 3.73
N LYS A 460 -10.53 -9.94 3.47
CA LYS A 460 -11.55 -10.84 2.88
C LYS A 460 -12.86 -10.82 3.67
N MET A 461 -12.80 -10.92 5.00
CA MET A 461 -13.99 -10.89 5.85
C MET A 461 -14.59 -9.48 5.91
N GLY A 462 -13.76 -8.44 5.98
CA GLY A 462 -14.22 -7.05 5.97
C GLY A 462 -15.03 -6.69 4.72
N SER A 463 -14.56 -7.11 3.55
CA SER A 463 -15.24 -6.87 2.27
C SER A 463 -16.57 -7.63 2.15
N GLN A 464 -16.71 -8.78 2.82
CA GLN A 464 -17.99 -9.48 2.96
C GLN A 464 -18.96 -8.71 3.84
N VAL A 465 -18.53 -8.21 5.01
CA VAL A 465 -19.36 -7.39 5.90
C VAL A 465 -19.83 -6.11 5.19
N VAL A 466 -18.95 -5.45 4.45
CA VAL A 466 -19.30 -4.29 3.62
C VAL A 466 -20.36 -4.66 2.59
N ASN A 467 -20.19 -5.78 1.88
CA ASN A 467 -21.15 -6.23 0.88
C ASN A 467 -22.51 -6.56 1.52
N GLU A 468 -22.55 -7.30 2.62
CA GLU A 468 -23.80 -7.60 3.34
C GLU A 468 -24.56 -6.34 3.75
N PHE A 469 -23.83 -5.34 4.26
CA PHE A 469 -24.41 -4.05 4.61
C PHE A 469 -25.02 -3.34 3.40
N ILE A 470 -24.31 -3.26 2.27
CA ILE A 470 -24.85 -2.63 1.04
C ILE A 470 -26.06 -3.39 0.49
N GLN A 471 -26.12 -4.72 0.64
CA GLN A 471 -27.27 -5.52 0.21
C GLN A 471 -28.51 -5.32 1.10
N ASN A 472 -28.31 -5.06 2.40
CA ASN A 472 -29.40 -4.81 3.33
C ASN A 472 -28.99 -3.83 4.43
N PRO A 473 -28.98 -2.52 4.15
CA PRO A 473 -28.44 -1.53 5.08
C PRO A 473 -29.36 -1.29 6.28
N SER A 474 -30.60 -1.82 6.26
CA SER A 474 -31.54 -1.78 7.38
C SER A 474 -31.23 -2.79 8.49
N LYS A 475 -30.29 -3.71 8.26
CA LYS A 475 -29.90 -4.76 9.21
C LYS A 475 -28.40 -4.69 9.47
N LYS A 476 -28.00 -4.84 10.74
CA LYS A 476 -26.58 -5.02 11.09
C LYS A 476 -26.00 -6.22 10.33
N PRO A 477 -24.91 -6.06 9.56
CA PRO A 477 -24.27 -7.17 8.86
C PRO A 477 -23.69 -8.20 9.85
N ASP A 478 -23.56 -9.47 9.44
CA ASP A 478 -22.94 -10.47 10.30
C ASP A 478 -21.43 -10.30 10.28
N ALA A 479 -20.90 -9.78 11.39
CA ALA A 479 -19.47 -9.61 11.59
C ALA A 479 -18.91 -10.58 12.64
N LYS A 480 -19.65 -11.62 13.07
CA LYS A 480 -19.23 -12.44 14.21
C LYS A 480 -17.86 -13.09 14.00
N GLU A 481 -17.59 -13.69 12.84
CA GLU A 481 -16.27 -14.28 12.56
C GLU A 481 -15.16 -13.22 12.55
N PHE A 482 -15.47 -12.02 12.05
CA PHE A 482 -14.56 -10.89 12.01
C PHE A 482 -14.22 -10.33 13.40
N GLU A 483 -15.22 -10.28 14.29
CA GLU A 483 -15.13 -9.70 15.64
C GLU A 483 -14.68 -10.71 16.71
N THR A 484 -14.92 -12.02 16.51
CA THR A 484 -14.58 -13.05 17.52
C THR A 484 -13.12 -13.46 17.52
N ASN A 485 -12.40 -13.30 16.41
CA ASN A 485 -10.98 -13.61 16.36
C ASN A 485 -10.16 -12.50 17.04
N ASN A 486 -9.87 -12.67 18.33
CA ASN A 486 -9.18 -11.69 19.16
C ASN A 486 -7.67 -11.97 19.35
N LYS A 487 -7.16 -13.09 18.81
CA LYS A 487 -5.76 -13.48 19.00
C LYS A 487 -4.94 -13.17 17.75
N VAL A 488 -3.93 -12.31 17.92
CA VAL A 488 -2.93 -12.09 16.88
C VAL A 488 -2.02 -13.32 16.78
N ARG A 489 -1.93 -13.93 15.59
CA ARG A 489 -0.96 -14.99 15.31
C ARG A 489 0.39 -14.36 14.97
N PHE A 490 1.19 -14.05 15.98
CA PHE A 490 2.55 -13.55 15.74
C PHE A 490 3.39 -14.58 15.01
N ILE A 491 4.15 -14.12 14.02
CA ILE A 491 5.13 -14.94 13.31
C ILE A 491 6.27 -15.20 14.28
N ASN A 492 6.46 -16.49 14.57
CA ASN A 492 7.57 -17.08 15.27
C ASN A 492 8.26 -18.06 14.29
N GLU A 493 9.45 -18.54 14.64
CA GLU A 493 10.12 -19.63 13.92
C GLU A 493 10.35 -19.35 12.42
N VAL A 494 11.10 -18.28 12.12
CA VAL A 494 11.56 -17.97 10.77
C VAL A 494 13.05 -18.21 10.68
N GLU A 495 13.44 -19.04 9.71
CA GLU A 495 14.82 -19.29 9.36
C GLU A 495 15.29 -18.14 8.48
N ILE A 496 16.12 -17.28 9.05
CA ILE A 496 16.55 -16.01 8.45
C ILE A 496 17.52 -16.28 7.31
N ASN A 497 17.21 -15.78 6.12
CA ASN A 497 18.07 -15.89 4.95
C ASN A 497 17.74 -14.78 3.95
N GLY A 498 18.68 -13.86 3.73
CA GLY A 498 18.50 -12.72 2.81
C GLY A 498 18.29 -13.15 1.35
N GLY A 499 18.73 -14.36 0.98
CA GLY A 499 18.55 -14.87 -0.38
C GLY A 499 17.10 -15.16 -0.76
N VAL A 500 16.21 -15.36 0.21
CA VAL A 500 14.79 -15.58 -0.03
C VAL A 500 14.15 -14.37 -0.73
N SER A 501 14.41 -13.16 -0.22
CA SER A 501 13.87 -11.93 -0.81
C SER A 501 14.44 -11.68 -2.21
N ASN A 502 15.76 -11.85 -2.39
CA ASN A 502 16.40 -11.67 -3.70
C ASN A 502 15.88 -12.66 -4.75
N PHE A 503 15.65 -13.92 -4.34
CA PHE A 503 15.05 -14.94 -5.19
C PHE A 503 13.60 -14.58 -5.55
N GLY A 504 12.79 -14.19 -4.56
CA GLY A 504 11.41 -13.73 -4.77
C GLY A 504 11.33 -12.53 -5.74
N ASN A 505 12.20 -11.53 -5.56
CA ASN A 505 12.28 -10.37 -6.44
C ASN A 505 12.64 -10.76 -7.88
N SER A 506 13.61 -11.68 -8.06
CA SER A 506 13.98 -12.16 -9.39
C SER A 506 12.82 -12.86 -10.09
N LEU A 507 12.01 -13.63 -9.36
CA LEU A 507 10.80 -14.27 -9.90
C LEU A 507 9.72 -13.24 -10.26
N ASN A 508 9.55 -12.20 -9.44
CA ASN A 508 8.56 -11.16 -9.67
C ASN A 508 8.89 -10.27 -10.89
N GLU A 509 10.16 -9.92 -11.08
CA GLU A 509 10.62 -9.14 -12.25
C GLU A 509 10.84 -9.99 -13.51
N PHE A 510 10.56 -11.30 -13.44
CA PHE A 510 10.85 -12.34 -14.44
C PHE A 510 11.57 -11.87 -15.71
N ASN A 511 12.89 -12.09 -15.77
CA ASN A 511 13.70 -11.79 -16.95
C ASN A 511 14.14 -13.09 -17.64
N LEU A 512 13.62 -13.36 -18.83
CA LEU A 512 13.92 -14.60 -19.56
C LEU A 512 15.41 -14.77 -19.86
N LEU A 513 16.13 -13.70 -20.20
CA LEU A 513 17.57 -13.76 -20.47
C LEU A 513 18.35 -14.11 -19.20
N PHE A 514 17.89 -13.61 -18.05
CA PHE A 514 18.45 -13.97 -16.75
C PHE A 514 18.16 -15.42 -16.38
N PHE A 515 16.96 -15.97 -16.65
CA PHE A 515 16.61 -17.34 -16.26
C PHE A 515 16.97 -18.43 -17.30
N ALA A 516 17.21 -18.08 -18.56
CA ALA A 516 17.49 -19.04 -19.62
C ALA A 516 18.66 -20.00 -19.30
N PRO A 517 19.81 -19.54 -18.77
CA PRO A 517 20.90 -20.43 -18.38
C PRO A 517 20.47 -21.44 -17.29
N LEU A 518 19.69 -20.99 -16.30
CA LEU A 518 19.15 -21.87 -15.24
C LEU A 518 18.19 -22.92 -15.82
N PHE A 519 17.31 -22.53 -16.74
CA PHE A 519 16.40 -23.49 -17.39
C PHE A 519 17.14 -24.53 -18.23
N ILE A 520 18.18 -24.12 -18.96
CA ILE A 520 19.04 -25.06 -19.70
C ILE A 520 19.73 -26.03 -18.74
N ALA A 521 20.29 -25.54 -17.62
CA ALA A 521 20.88 -26.40 -16.60
C ALA A 521 19.88 -27.41 -16.02
N VAL A 522 18.65 -26.97 -15.73
CA VAL A 522 17.55 -27.85 -15.28
C VAL A 522 17.24 -28.94 -16.30
N VAL A 523 17.16 -28.60 -17.59
CA VAL A 523 16.95 -29.60 -18.66
C VAL A 523 18.11 -30.58 -18.74
N VAL A 524 19.36 -30.12 -18.68
CA VAL A 524 20.55 -31.00 -18.69
C VAL A 524 20.53 -31.95 -17.50
N MET A 525 20.17 -31.47 -16.31
CA MET A 525 20.03 -32.32 -15.12
C MET A 525 18.94 -33.38 -15.29
N LEU A 526 17.77 -33.03 -15.83
CA LEU A 526 16.68 -33.98 -16.08
C LEU A 526 17.10 -35.06 -17.09
N VAL A 527 17.77 -34.66 -18.17
CA VAL A 527 18.31 -35.59 -19.18
C VAL A 527 19.38 -36.49 -18.57
N ALA A 528 20.26 -35.97 -17.70
CA ALA A 528 21.27 -36.75 -17.00
C ALA A 528 20.63 -37.79 -16.07
N ILE A 529 19.62 -37.39 -15.28
CA ILE A 529 18.86 -38.30 -14.41
C ILE A 529 18.23 -39.41 -15.24
N PHE A 530 17.53 -39.08 -16.32
CA PHE A 530 16.87 -40.07 -17.17
C PHE A 530 17.89 -41.01 -17.82
N SER A 531 18.92 -40.45 -18.48
CA SER A 531 19.89 -41.22 -19.25
C SER A 531 20.72 -42.15 -18.37
N PHE A 532 21.17 -41.69 -17.20
CA PHE A 532 21.98 -42.50 -16.31
C PHE A 532 21.12 -43.49 -15.51
N SER A 533 19.89 -43.15 -15.13
CA SER A 533 19.00 -44.08 -14.42
C SER A 533 18.51 -45.22 -15.33
N PHE A 534 18.21 -44.95 -16.60
CA PHE A 534 17.82 -45.98 -17.57
C PHE A 534 19.02 -46.74 -18.16
N GLY A 535 20.16 -46.09 -18.37
CA GLY A 535 21.40 -46.72 -18.82
C GLY A 535 21.98 -47.74 -17.82
N PHE A 536 21.57 -47.65 -16.55
CA PHE A 536 21.92 -48.60 -15.49
C PHE A 536 21.45 -50.04 -15.76
N PHE A 537 20.41 -50.23 -16.59
CA PHE A 537 19.92 -51.56 -17.00
C PHE A 537 20.69 -52.17 -18.19
N LYS A 538 21.61 -51.43 -18.83
CA LYS A 538 22.32 -51.86 -20.06
C LYS A 538 23.86 -51.89 -19.99
N MET A 539 24.52 -51.38 -18.95
CA MET A 539 25.99 -51.25 -18.96
C MET A 539 26.74 -52.36 -18.19
N GLN A 540 27.69 -52.97 -18.90
CA GLN A 540 28.51 -54.14 -18.53
C GLN A 540 29.94 -53.76 -18.04
N GLU A 541 30.31 -52.47 -17.97
CA GLU A 541 31.62 -52.01 -17.47
C GLU A 541 31.54 -51.07 -16.26
N ALA A 542 32.40 -51.33 -15.26
CA ALA A 542 32.34 -50.76 -13.91
C ALA A 542 33.06 -49.39 -13.74
N ARG A 543 33.70 -48.82 -14.76
CA ARG A 543 34.69 -47.74 -14.56
C ARG A 543 34.12 -46.36 -14.19
N ASP A 544 32.89 -46.02 -14.59
CA ASP A 544 32.29 -44.68 -14.39
C ASP A 544 31.05 -44.66 -13.51
N LYS A 545 30.71 -45.78 -12.87
CA LYS A 545 29.44 -45.97 -12.14
C LYS A 545 29.30 -45.00 -10.96
N LEU A 546 30.39 -44.76 -10.24
CA LEU A 546 30.36 -43.93 -9.03
C LEU A 546 30.10 -42.44 -9.35
N LEU A 547 30.77 -41.88 -10.35
CA LEU A 547 30.55 -40.48 -10.77
C LEU A 547 29.12 -40.28 -11.31
N LYS A 548 28.62 -41.23 -12.11
CA LYS A 548 27.23 -41.21 -12.62
C LYS A 548 26.22 -41.20 -11.47
N VAL A 549 26.43 -42.01 -10.44
CA VAL A 549 25.58 -42.02 -9.23
C VAL A 549 25.63 -40.68 -8.51
N PHE A 550 26.83 -40.12 -8.29
CA PHE A 550 26.96 -38.80 -7.66
C PHE A 550 26.26 -37.71 -8.46
N ILE A 551 26.41 -37.69 -9.79
CA ILE A 551 25.75 -36.73 -10.66
C ILE A 551 24.23 -36.86 -10.57
N VAL A 552 23.67 -38.08 -10.71
CA VAL A 552 22.23 -38.30 -10.60
C VAL A 552 21.70 -37.83 -9.25
N PHE A 553 22.37 -38.21 -8.16
CA PHE A 553 21.97 -37.80 -6.82
C PHE A 553 22.04 -36.28 -6.64
N THR A 554 23.14 -35.64 -7.07
CA THR A 554 23.32 -34.19 -6.98
C THR A 554 22.29 -33.44 -7.82
N SER A 555 21.97 -33.93 -9.03
CA SER A 555 20.92 -33.37 -9.88
C SER A 555 19.53 -33.50 -9.25
N ILE A 556 19.20 -34.64 -8.65
CA ILE A 556 17.92 -34.82 -7.93
C ILE A 556 17.83 -33.84 -6.76
N VAL A 557 18.89 -33.73 -5.95
CA VAL A 557 18.93 -32.79 -4.83
C VAL A 557 18.77 -31.33 -5.32
N GLY A 558 19.50 -30.93 -6.38
CA GLY A 558 19.40 -29.59 -6.95
C GLY A 558 18.00 -29.25 -7.47
N LEU A 559 17.37 -30.16 -8.24
CA LEU A 559 16.00 -29.99 -8.72
C LEU A 559 14.99 -29.93 -7.57
N PHE A 560 15.14 -30.80 -6.58
CA PHE A 560 14.28 -30.81 -5.40
C PHE A 560 14.35 -29.46 -4.65
N ILE A 561 15.56 -28.91 -4.43
CA ILE A 561 15.74 -27.61 -3.80
C ILE A 561 15.03 -26.51 -4.60
N ILE A 562 15.24 -26.43 -5.92
CA ILE A 562 14.62 -25.39 -6.76
C ILE A 562 13.08 -25.46 -6.68
N ILE A 563 12.51 -26.66 -6.86
CA ILE A 563 11.05 -26.86 -6.82
C ILE A 563 10.49 -26.49 -5.44
N GLN A 564 11.12 -26.97 -4.37
CA GLN A 564 10.65 -26.72 -3.01
C GLN A 564 10.83 -25.27 -2.59
N LEU A 565 11.86 -24.55 -3.06
CA LEU A 565 11.99 -23.11 -2.81
C LEU A 565 10.85 -22.33 -3.46
N VAL A 566 10.47 -22.65 -4.71
CA VAL A 566 9.32 -22.00 -5.38
C VAL A 566 8.02 -22.29 -4.61
N LEU A 567 7.81 -23.53 -4.19
CA LEU A 567 6.63 -23.91 -3.40
C LEU A 567 6.62 -23.22 -2.03
N ALA A 568 7.77 -23.17 -1.35
CA ALA A 568 7.92 -22.52 -0.05
C ALA A 568 7.65 -21.01 -0.15
N LEU A 569 8.19 -20.35 -1.18
CA LEU A 569 7.89 -18.94 -1.47
C LEU A 569 6.40 -18.72 -1.69
N ASN A 570 5.77 -19.50 -2.57
CA ASN A 570 4.36 -19.33 -2.88
C ASN A 570 3.47 -19.57 -1.64
N ASN A 571 3.70 -20.67 -0.91
CA ASN A 571 2.94 -20.97 0.29
C ASN A 571 3.10 -19.89 1.38
N THR A 572 4.33 -19.41 1.57
CA THR A 572 4.62 -18.34 2.54
C THR A 572 4.00 -17.02 2.10
N ALA A 573 4.03 -16.68 0.80
CA ALA A 573 3.40 -15.47 0.26
C ALA A 573 1.88 -15.45 0.50
N GLN A 574 1.21 -16.59 0.26
CA GLN A 574 -0.22 -16.73 0.48
C GLN A 574 -0.59 -16.56 1.96
N ASP A 575 0.17 -17.18 2.86
CA ASP A 575 -0.02 -17.04 4.30
C ASP A 575 0.32 -15.61 4.78
N ASN A 576 1.60 -15.23 4.70
CA ASN A 576 2.08 -13.90 5.05
C ASN A 576 3.32 -13.51 4.23
N PHE A 577 3.11 -12.77 3.13
CA PHE A 577 4.15 -12.26 2.25
C PHE A 577 5.28 -11.50 2.96
N TYR A 578 5.02 -10.80 4.06
CA TYR A 578 6.05 -10.04 4.77
C TYR A 578 7.12 -10.91 5.44
N ILE A 579 6.88 -12.22 5.61
CA ILE A 579 7.88 -13.18 6.08
C ILE A 579 9.05 -13.26 5.09
N LEU A 580 8.77 -13.15 3.78
CA LEU A 580 9.77 -13.31 2.72
C LEU A 580 10.86 -12.25 2.73
N ALA A 581 10.62 -11.09 3.35
CA ALA A 581 11.63 -10.07 3.56
C ALA A 581 12.74 -10.53 4.54
N PHE A 582 12.45 -11.55 5.36
CA PHE A 582 13.36 -12.07 6.38
C PHE A 582 13.91 -13.45 6.03
N GLY A 583 13.08 -14.33 5.47
CA GLY A 583 13.44 -15.73 5.24
C GLY A 583 12.23 -16.61 4.98
N LEU A 584 12.28 -17.87 5.44
CA LEU A 584 11.18 -18.82 5.32
C LEU A 584 10.79 -19.40 6.69
N PRO A 585 9.53 -19.80 6.90
CA PRO A 585 9.14 -20.55 8.10
C PRO A 585 10.06 -21.76 8.35
N ASN A 586 10.38 -22.05 9.62
CA ASN A 586 11.34 -23.09 10.02
C ASN A 586 11.08 -24.47 9.41
N GLN A 587 9.81 -24.80 9.11
CA GLN A 587 9.45 -26.04 8.40
C GLN A 587 10.14 -26.18 7.02
N TYR A 588 10.61 -25.09 6.42
CA TYR A 588 11.38 -25.05 5.17
C TYR A 588 12.89 -24.86 5.39
N GLY A 589 13.36 -24.73 6.64
CA GLY A 589 14.78 -24.50 6.94
C GLY A 589 15.71 -25.60 6.41
N TYR A 590 15.19 -26.82 6.22
CA TYR A 590 15.92 -27.92 5.59
C TYR A 590 16.42 -27.58 4.19
N LEU A 591 15.77 -26.65 3.47
CA LEU A 591 16.19 -26.23 2.13
C LEU A 591 17.55 -25.55 2.16
N PHE A 592 17.83 -24.74 3.18
CA PHE A 592 19.12 -24.07 3.32
C PHE A 592 20.23 -25.07 3.68
N THR A 593 19.92 -26.09 4.50
CA THR A 593 20.86 -27.19 4.75
C THR A 593 21.13 -28.02 3.49
N LEU A 594 20.09 -28.33 2.71
CA LEU A 594 20.22 -29.08 1.46
C LEU A 594 21.03 -28.32 0.41
N GLN A 595 20.98 -26.98 0.39
CA GLN A 595 21.84 -26.18 -0.48
C GLN A 595 23.33 -26.40 -0.18
N TRP A 596 23.72 -26.40 1.09
CA TRP A 596 25.11 -26.72 1.47
C TRP A 596 25.51 -28.15 1.10
N LEU A 597 24.61 -29.12 1.30
CA LEU A 597 24.82 -30.49 0.84
C LEU A 597 25.01 -30.55 -0.68
N PHE A 598 24.16 -29.86 -1.43
CA PHE A 598 24.26 -29.76 -2.89
C PHE A 598 25.63 -29.22 -3.31
N ILE A 599 26.06 -28.09 -2.74
CA ILE A 599 27.38 -27.51 -3.03
C ILE A 599 28.52 -28.48 -2.72
N GLY A 600 28.46 -29.16 -1.56
CA GLY A 600 29.44 -30.19 -1.20
C GLY A 600 29.48 -31.35 -2.20
N LEU A 601 28.33 -31.84 -2.64
CA LEU A 601 28.23 -32.90 -3.64
C LEU A 601 28.76 -32.46 -5.01
N VAL A 602 28.53 -31.20 -5.41
CA VAL A 602 29.11 -30.62 -6.63
C VAL A 602 30.64 -30.62 -6.55
N PHE A 603 31.21 -30.15 -5.44
CA PHE A 603 32.66 -30.16 -5.25
C PHE A 603 33.26 -31.57 -5.29
N VAL A 604 32.65 -32.53 -4.61
CA VAL A 604 33.09 -33.94 -4.64
C VAL A 604 33.03 -34.51 -6.05
N SER A 605 31.95 -34.22 -6.79
CA SER A 605 31.77 -34.69 -8.16
C SER A 605 32.80 -34.10 -9.12
N ILE A 606 33.11 -32.80 -9.00
CA ILE A 606 34.15 -32.13 -9.78
C ILE A 606 35.53 -32.69 -9.44
N PHE A 607 35.85 -32.84 -8.15
CA PHE A 607 37.13 -33.36 -7.71
C PHE A 607 37.37 -34.79 -8.24
N TYR A 608 36.36 -35.66 -8.13
CA TYR A 608 36.43 -37.01 -8.69
C TYR A 608 36.62 -36.99 -10.21
N PHE A 609 35.85 -36.15 -10.92
CA PHE A 609 35.98 -35.98 -12.36
C PHE A 609 37.39 -35.55 -12.78
N LEU A 610 37.98 -34.56 -12.10
CA LEU A 610 39.33 -34.08 -12.39
C LEU A 610 40.40 -35.17 -12.13
N MET A 611 40.28 -35.93 -11.04
CA MET A 611 41.20 -37.03 -10.74
C MET A 611 41.15 -38.17 -11.78
N LYS A 612 39.99 -38.37 -12.42
CA LYS A 612 39.74 -39.50 -13.33
C LYS A 612 39.51 -39.09 -14.77
N ILE A 613 39.80 -37.84 -15.14
CA ILE A 613 39.45 -37.27 -16.46
C ILE A 613 40.00 -38.09 -17.64
N LYS A 614 41.21 -38.64 -17.53
CA LYS A 614 41.83 -39.48 -18.56
C LYS A 614 41.20 -40.87 -18.72
N SER A 615 40.37 -41.29 -17.76
CA SER A 615 39.76 -42.63 -17.71
C SER A 615 38.26 -42.64 -17.98
N ILE A 616 37.62 -41.48 -18.16
CA ILE A 616 36.17 -41.34 -18.37
C ILE A 616 35.89 -41.30 -19.87
N SER A 617 35.06 -42.21 -20.38
CA SER A 617 34.77 -42.31 -21.82
C SER A 617 33.98 -41.12 -22.37
N ASP A 618 33.09 -40.56 -21.55
CA ASP A 618 32.17 -39.48 -21.93
C ASP A 618 32.52 -38.14 -21.24
N ALA A 619 33.80 -37.80 -21.20
CA ALA A 619 34.30 -36.68 -20.40
C ALA A 619 33.63 -35.32 -20.75
N SER A 620 33.30 -35.10 -22.02
CA SER A 620 32.60 -33.89 -22.47
C SER A 620 31.16 -33.79 -21.94
N ILE A 621 30.41 -34.91 -21.94
CA ILE A 621 29.05 -34.97 -21.41
C ILE A 621 29.07 -34.75 -19.90
N MET A 622 29.99 -35.40 -19.19
CA MET A 622 30.17 -35.21 -17.74
C MET A 622 30.53 -33.77 -17.40
N ALA A 623 31.43 -33.15 -18.16
CA ALA A 623 31.79 -31.75 -17.98
C ALA A 623 30.58 -30.81 -18.14
N THR A 624 29.73 -31.03 -19.14
CA THR A 624 28.51 -30.24 -19.37
C THR A 624 27.51 -30.34 -18.20
N ILE A 625 27.32 -31.55 -17.65
CA ILE A 625 26.43 -31.75 -16.51
C ILE A 625 27.01 -31.10 -15.24
N LEU A 626 28.30 -31.29 -14.98
CA LEU A 626 28.98 -30.65 -13.84
C LEU A 626 28.93 -29.12 -13.95
N PHE A 627 29.11 -28.57 -15.16
CA PHE A 627 28.95 -27.14 -15.42
C PHE A 627 27.52 -26.67 -15.09
N SER A 628 26.51 -27.44 -15.48
CA SER A 628 25.10 -27.13 -15.15
C SER A 628 24.84 -27.12 -13.64
N LEU A 629 25.46 -28.04 -12.90
CA LEU A 629 25.38 -28.08 -11.44
C LEU A 629 26.09 -26.88 -10.78
N VAL A 630 27.26 -26.50 -11.30
CA VAL A 630 27.97 -25.28 -10.86
C VAL A 630 27.11 -24.05 -11.13
N LEU A 631 26.47 -23.98 -12.30
CA LEU A 631 25.61 -22.86 -12.66
C LEU A 631 24.45 -22.70 -11.66
N VAL A 632 23.78 -23.80 -11.27
CA VAL A 632 22.76 -23.75 -10.20
C VAL A 632 23.34 -23.20 -8.89
N GLY A 633 24.54 -23.62 -8.50
CA GLY A 633 25.25 -23.08 -7.35
C GLY A 633 25.55 -21.58 -7.46
N VAL A 634 25.90 -21.09 -8.67
CA VAL A 634 26.10 -19.67 -8.95
C VAL A 634 24.81 -18.87 -8.77
N TYR A 635 23.64 -19.40 -9.16
CA TYR A 635 22.37 -18.72 -8.87
C TYR A 635 22.07 -18.67 -7.37
N PHE A 636 22.31 -19.75 -6.62
CA PHE A 636 22.14 -19.72 -5.17
C PHE A 636 23.08 -18.70 -4.50
N GLN A 637 24.32 -18.62 -4.97
CA GLN A 637 25.28 -17.61 -4.55
C GLN A 637 24.82 -16.19 -4.90
N TYR A 638 24.34 -15.98 -6.13
CA TYR A 638 23.87 -14.69 -6.64
C TYR A 638 22.71 -14.17 -5.79
N TRP A 639 21.73 -15.02 -5.47
CA TRP A 639 20.64 -14.62 -4.58
C TRP A 639 21.12 -14.41 -3.15
N GLY A 640 22.21 -15.04 -2.73
CA GLY A 640 22.77 -14.88 -1.39
C GLY A 640 22.28 -15.93 -0.39
N PHE A 641 21.91 -17.12 -0.87
CA PHE A 641 21.52 -18.23 0.00
C PHE A 641 22.68 -18.83 0.81
N LEU A 642 23.93 -18.62 0.36
CA LEU A 642 25.13 -19.26 0.91
C LEU A 642 25.94 -18.34 1.85
N PHE A 643 25.32 -17.31 2.43
CA PHE A 643 25.95 -16.31 3.30
C PHE A 643 25.24 -16.12 4.64
#